data_AF-A0A318YFY6-F1
#
_entry.id   AF-A0A318YFY6-F1
#
_cell.length_a   1.000
_cell.length_b   1.000
_cell.length_c   1.000
_cell.angle_alpha   90.00
_cell.angle_beta   90.00
_cell.angle_gamma   90.00
#
_symmetry.space_group_name_H-M   'P 1'
#
loop_
_entity.id
_entity.type
_entity.pdbx_description
1 polymer ?
#
loop_
_entity_poly.entity_id
_entity_poly.type
_entity_poly.pdbx_seq_one_letter_code
_entity_poly.pdbx_strand_id
1 'polypeptide(L)'
;MAIRDIVANPSLLPVLGLSAETRDQCMKLLAVLDPTADLSDDPQERALAASREQKQLFALLARLRGQNRDAIVRVRETKQSTAEARQEIDRLHLQLQNLYYEQRHLTGEIAACESYDHKYRSLPLIPLEEFLALHPEHQQSDEHELMIARINHEHAEREKLEQARQELLKRKQALIAENNKRKEDLASLDQDLERFIDHVAMTAKNDPQTSPQTVSNHTMTTTTPTPRLPPPEKPEAIRTRFKVIAAFWAVIIFLGFPIWWKTTSIYRASLPVSDMIDWADGKTCRPVFPLEIRVETPSLPDVDAQNLLRSTQHTLDDLNEFSAHHLRLKLSNEDPDQPPAADAADTALTVRLLPQDDLASPRAALHHDTTQLDVFYPPSHIPPPSASNSPLSTFIADELQLLFAEEKAIIAQVLSDNNIPGAPTSPDLAESVTRRLRRSMKYADTYHLAFSLFTPGASPSSWDIQAAVHDYITPVLDAFSPISNFTVDTQVQLYATSSPTAPPPEYDEIHSAWTLKKDDLSAFINAAEWPLSPSIGPGPTINFILYIPSPSQSPLVVKDSLATSWIIPQWGGVFLLNPPNHPTHLTKETLGPAFMTFSHQLLTLLGAPSTPPPLPLRLQTLIRVRAASLLLSASSTMGSLARLTESLPQIPIPATVATSVSTTLSHLSSACDHFRHGQFQAALASARVAEAEAERSFFEKSMVGQMYFPDEHKVAVYLPLLGPVGVPLIVGLLKEVKKVASAWKERRT
;
A
#
# COMPACT_ATOMS: atom_id res chain seq x y z
N MET A 1 14.89 -1.56 -57.19
CA MET A 1 14.77 -0.09 -57.24
C MET A 1 16.14 0.50 -57.48
N ALA A 2 16.24 1.50 -58.34
CA ALA A 2 17.40 2.37 -58.38
C ALA A 2 17.39 3.28 -57.14
N ILE A 3 18.55 3.77 -56.70
CA ILE A 3 18.64 4.71 -55.54
C ILE A 3 17.82 6.00 -55.81
N ARG A 4 17.63 6.34 -57.10
CA ARG A 4 16.79 7.43 -57.60
C ARG A 4 15.30 7.27 -57.23
N ASP A 5 14.84 6.04 -57.00
CA ASP A 5 13.45 5.72 -56.63
C ASP A 5 13.21 5.80 -55.11
N ILE A 6 14.29 5.90 -54.31
CA ILE A 6 14.28 5.85 -52.85
C ILE A 6 14.43 7.26 -52.24
N VAL A 7 15.28 8.10 -52.84
CA VAL A 7 15.57 9.46 -52.34
C VAL A 7 14.64 10.49 -53.00
N ALA A 8 13.42 10.61 -52.49
CA ALA A 8 12.40 11.53 -53.02
C ALA A 8 12.63 13.02 -52.67
N ASN A 9 13.54 13.36 -51.75
CA ASN A 9 13.72 14.73 -51.29
C ASN A 9 14.40 15.60 -52.38
N PRO A 10 13.76 16.68 -52.86
CA PRO A 10 14.29 17.49 -53.98
C PRO A 10 15.61 18.20 -53.67
N SER A 11 15.97 18.36 -52.40
CA SER A 11 17.27 18.92 -52.00
C SER A 11 18.43 17.93 -52.05
N LEU A 12 18.15 16.62 -52.03
CA LEU A 12 19.17 15.56 -52.04
C LEU A 12 19.39 14.97 -53.45
N LEU A 13 18.41 15.09 -54.35
CA LEU A 13 18.54 14.69 -55.75
C LEU A 13 19.78 15.29 -56.47
N PRO A 14 20.15 16.58 -56.29
CA PRO A 14 21.37 17.13 -56.89
C PRO A 14 22.64 16.46 -56.38
N VAL A 15 22.69 16.11 -55.09
CA VAL A 15 23.83 15.42 -54.46
C VAL A 15 23.97 14.01 -55.02
N LEU A 16 22.85 13.31 -55.18
CA LEU A 16 22.80 11.97 -55.77
C LEU A 16 23.25 11.98 -57.24
N GLY A 17 22.74 12.94 -58.04
CA GLY A 17 23.12 13.11 -59.45
C GLY A 17 24.61 13.42 -59.60
N LEU A 18 25.12 14.40 -58.85
CA LEU A 18 26.52 14.79 -58.89
C LEU A 18 27.46 13.69 -58.36
N SER A 19 27.03 12.89 -57.38
CA SER A 19 27.78 11.72 -56.93
C SER A 19 27.92 10.66 -58.02
N ALA A 20 26.85 10.43 -58.80
CA ALA A 20 26.88 9.51 -59.93
C ALA A 20 27.79 10.04 -61.06
N GLU A 21 27.67 11.32 -61.43
CA GLU A 21 28.57 11.97 -62.40
C GLU A 21 30.05 11.90 -61.96
N THR A 22 30.33 12.15 -60.68
CA THR A 22 31.68 12.06 -60.09
C THR A 22 32.23 10.64 -60.18
N ARG A 23 31.41 9.62 -59.86
CA ARG A 23 31.80 8.20 -59.96
C ARG A 23 32.08 7.80 -61.39
N ASP A 24 31.23 8.19 -62.34
CA ASP A 24 31.40 7.83 -63.74
C ASP A 24 32.64 8.53 -64.33
N GLN A 25 32.98 9.74 -63.85
CA GLN A 25 34.24 10.41 -64.16
C GLN A 25 35.48 9.73 -63.53
N CYS A 26 35.38 9.20 -62.30
CA CYS A 26 36.43 8.35 -61.72
C CYS A 26 36.69 7.11 -62.60
N MET A 27 35.63 6.46 -63.08
CA MET A 27 35.77 5.26 -63.94
C MET A 27 36.47 5.59 -65.27
N LYS A 28 36.20 6.74 -65.90
CA LYS A 28 36.94 7.19 -67.08
C LYS A 28 38.43 7.43 -66.79
N LEU A 29 38.75 8.10 -65.68
CA LEU A 29 40.14 8.33 -65.29
C LEU A 29 40.88 7.01 -65.02
N LEU A 30 40.21 6.03 -64.39
CA LEU A 30 40.76 4.69 -64.20
C LEU A 30 41.00 3.96 -65.54
N ALA A 31 40.08 4.05 -66.49
CA ALA A 31 40.24 3.46 -67.82
C ALA A 31 41.39 4.09 -68.64
N VAL A 32 41.65 5.40 -68.47
CA VAL A 32 42.81 6.09 -69.08
C VAL A 32 44.14 5.72 -68.39
N LEU A 33 44.09 5.25 -67.15
CA LEU A 33 45.25 4.79 -66.36
C LEU A 33 45.45 3.27 -66.41
N ASP A 34 44.57 2.51 -67.09
CA ASP A 34 44.65 1.06 -67.17
C ASP A 34 45.84 0.63 -68.06
N PRO A 35 46.84 -0.08 -67.52
CA PRO A 35 48.01 -0.51 -68.29
C PRO A 35 47.71 -1.63 -69.31
N THR A 36 46.49 -2.19 -69.31
CA THR A 36 46.07 -3.28 -70.20
C THR A 36 45.26 -2.82 -71.42
N ALA A 37 44.91 -1.53 -71.51
CA ALA A 37 44.20 -0.98 -72.65
C ALA A 37 45.11 -0.80 -73.87
N ASP A 38 44.80 -1.50 -74.98
CA ASP A 38 45.42 -1.30 -76.29
C ASP A 38 45.03 0.06 -76.89
N LEU A 39 45.66 1.12 -76.38
CA LEU A 39 45.71 2.44 -76.98
C LEU A 39 47.11 2.68 -77.51
N SER A 40 47.19 2.98 -78.81
CA SER A 40 48.42 3.45 -79.44
C SER A 40 48.89 4.78 -78.82
N ASP A 41 50.12 5.14 -79.18
CA ASP A 41 50.68 6.48 -79.05
C ASP A 41 51.15 6.94 -77.66
N ASP A 42 51.81 8.10 -77.71
CA ASP A 42 52.92 8.58 -76.88
C ASP A 42 52.61 8.61 -75.36
N PRO A 43 53.54 8.15 -74.48
CA PRO A 43 53.43 8.36 -73.03
C PRO A 43 53.08 9.80 -72.61
N GLN A 44 53.53 10.80 -73.37
CA GLN A 44 53.23 12.21 -73.12
C GLN A 44 51.76 12.58 -73.42
N GLU A 45 51.12 11.96 -74.41
CA GLU A 45 49.70 12.19 -74.70
C GLU A 45 48.79 11.55 -73.66
N ARG A 46 49.13 10.35 -73.18
CA ARG A 46 48.39 9.69 -72.07
C ARG A 46 48.46 10.51 -70.78
N ALA A 47 49.62 11.05 -70.45
CA ALA A 47 49.78 11.95 -69.30
C ALA A 47 48.93 13.23 -69.43
N LEU A 48 48.83 13.80 -70.64
CA LEU A 48 47.96 14.94 -70.92
C LEU A 48 46.47 14.60 -70.84
N ALA A 49 46.05 13.42 -71.32
CA ALA A 49 44.69 12.92 -71.22
C ALA A 49 44.29 12.70 -69.75
N ALA A 50 45.11 11.98 -68.98
CA ALA A 50 44.89 11.75 -67.55
C ALA A 50 44.80 13.08 -66.77
N SER A 51 45.65 14.07 -67.08
CA SER A 51 45.59 15.40 -66.45
C SER A 51 44.30 16.17 -66.75
N ARG A 52 43.70 15.99 -67.94
CA ARG A 52 42.40 16.60 -68.30
C ARG A 52 41.25 15.98 -67.49
N GLU A 53 41.17 14.65 -67.46
CA GLU A 53 40.14 13.92 -66.71
C GLU A 53 40.28 14.16 -65.19
N GLN A 54 41.51 14.21 -64.67
CA GLN A 54 41.79 14.55 -63.27
C GLN A 54 41.30 15.95 -62.88
N LYS A 55 41.48 16.96 -63.75
CA LYS A 55 40.98 18.33 -63.50
C LYS A 55 39.45 18.39 -63.47
N GLN A 56 38.78 17.66 -64.36
CA GLN A 56 37.32 17.54 -64.36
C GLN A 56 36.83 16.86 -63.07
N LEU A 57 37.48 15.76 -62.65
CA LEU A 57 37.17 15.08 -61.40
C LEU A 57 37.33 15.99 -60.17
N PHE A 58 38.40 16.78 -60.08
CA PHE A 58 38.57 17.72 -58.97
C PHE A 58 37.50 18.81 -58.93
N ALA A 59 37.02 19.29 -60.10
CA ALA A 59 35.91 20.25 -60.15
C ALA A 59 34.58 19.62 -59.65
N LEU A 60 34.27 18.39 -60.05
CA LEU A 60 33.10 17.65 -59.57
C LEU A 60 33.18 17.39 -58.06
N LEU A 61 34.34 16.95 -57.55
CA LEU A 61 34.58 16.74 -56.12
C LEU A 61 34.44 18.02 -55.28
N ALA A 62 34.89 19.17 -55.80
CA ALA A 62 34.72 20.46 -55.12
C ALA A 62 33.23 20.83 -54.99
N ARG A 63 32.46 20.67 -56.08
CA ARG A 63 31.01 20.91 -56.10
C ARG A 63 30.24 19.94 -55.19
N LEU A 64 30.64 18.66 -55.15
CA LEU A 64 30.06 17.63 -54.30
C LEU A 64 30.31 17.90 -52.81
N ARG A 65 31.53 18.35 -52.45
CA ARG A 65 31.84 18.80 -51.07
C ARG A 65 30.98 19.99 -50.64
N GLY A 66 30.73 20.94 -51.55
CA GLY A 66 29.81 22.06 -51.31
C GLY A 66 28.39 21.57 -51.00
N GLN A 67 27.82 20.75 -51.89
CA GLN A 67 26.48 20.20 -51.70
C GLN A 67 26.32 19.32 -50.45
N ASN A 68 27.34 18.54 -50.10
CA ASN A 68 27.36 17.76 -48.85
C ASN A 68 27.34 18.67 -47.61
N ARG A 69 28.11 19.78 -47.63
CA ARG A 69 28.08 20.78 -46.55
C ARG A 69 26.70 21.42 -46.41
N ASP A 70 26.05 21.77 -47.52
CA ASP A 70 24.71 22.35 -47.51
C ASP A 70 23.66 21.36 -46.96
N ALA A 71 23.77 20.07 -47.30
CA ALA A 71 22.92 19.02 -46.75
C ALA A 71 23.10 18.86 -45.23
N ILE A 72 24.35 18.88 -44.73
CA ILE A 72 24.66 18.82 -43.29
C ILE A 72 24.08 20.04 -42.54
N VAL A 73 24.16 21.24 -43.13
CA VAL A 73 23.55 22.46 -42.55
C VAL A 73 22.03 22.30 -42.42
N ARG A 74 21.34 21.86 -43.48
CA ARG A 74 19.89 21.63 -43.45
C ARG A 74 19.47 20.57 -42.43
N VAL A 75 20.23 19.48 -42.29
CA VAL A 75 19.97 18.48 -41.24
C VAL A 75 20.06 19.11 -39.84
N ARG A 76 21.00 20.02 -39.63
CA ARG A 76 21.16 20.75 -38.36
C ARG A 76 20.01 21.72 -38.10
N GLU A 77 19.58 22.46 -39.12
CA GLU A 77 18.40 23.36 -39.08
C GLU A 77 17.11 22.57 -38.76
N THR A 78 16.86 21.46 -39.47
CA THR A 78 15.71 20.59 -39.20
C THR A 78 15.74 20.06 -37.77
N LYS A 79 16.90 19.54 -37.32
CA LYS A 79 17.05 19.04 -35.94
C LYS A 79 16.76 20.13 -34.90
N GLN A 80 17.22 21.36 -35.13
CA GLN A 80 16.93 22.49 -34.25
C GLN A 80 15.43 22.81 -34.23
N SER A 81 14.79 22.97 -35.40
CA SER A 81 13.34 23.27 -35.48
C SER A 81 12.48 22.17 -34.81
N THR A 82 12.83 20.90 -34.98
CA THR A 82 12.13 19.80 -34.29
C THR A 82 12.35 19.79 -32.78
N ALA A 83 13.52 20.26 -32.30
CA ALA A 83 13.81 20.36 -30.88
C ALA A 83 13.05 21.53 -30.23
N GLU A 84 12.95 22.66 -30.92
CA GLU A 84 12.15 23.83 -30.50
C GLU A 84 10.66 23.47 -30.41
N ALA A 85 10.10 22.82 -31.44
CA ALA A 85 8.71 22.35 -31.44
C ALA A 85 8.44 21.31 -30.33
N ARG A 86 9.39 20.37 -30.09
CA ARG A 86 9.29 19.42 -28.98
C ARG A 86 9.28 20.14 -27.63
N GLN A 87 10.16 21.12 -27.42
CA GLN A 87 10.23 21.87 -26.17
C GLN A 87 8.93 22.65 -25.89
N GLU A 88 8.24 23.13 -26.93
CA GLU A 88 6.91 23.74 -26.79
C GLU A 88 5.86 22.70 -26.37
N ILE A 89 5.84 21.52 -26.98
CA ILE A 89 4.95 20.42 -26.61
C ILE A 89 5.19 19.99 -25.16
N ASP A 90 6.44 19.80 -24.75
CA ASP A 90 6.82 19.43 -23.38
C ASP A 90 6.33 20.48 -22.36
N ARG A 91 6.42 21.78 -22.71
CA ARG A 91 5.89 22.89 -21.89
C ARG A 91 4.36 22.85 -21.78
N LEU A 92 3.65 22.61 -22.89
CA LEU A 92 2.19 22.52 -22.90
C LEU A 92 1.70 21.28 -22.13
N HIS A 93 2.41 20.16 -22.23
CA HIS A 93 2.11 18.94 -21.47
C HIS A 93 2.26 19.17 -19.97
N LEU A 94 3.31 19.89 -19.53
CA LEU A 94 3.47 20.28 -18.12
C LEU A 94 2.32 21.17 -17.63
N GLN A 95 1.85 22.12 -18.44
CA GLN A 95 0.68 22.94 -18.10
C GLN A 95 -0.60 22.10 -17.97
N LEU A 96 -0.79 21.12 -18.85
CA LEU A 96 -1.91 20.18 -18.79
C LEU A 96 -1.85 19.29 -17.53
N GLN A 97 -0.67 18.79 -17.15
CA GLN A 97 -0.50 18.03 -15.90
C GLN A 97 -0.84 18.87 -14.66
N ASN A 98 -0.44 20.15 -14.62
CA ASN A 98 -0.80 21.06 -13.53
C ASN A 98 -2.33 21.26 -13.42
N LEU A 99 -3.03 21.39 -14.56
CA LEU A 99 -4.50 21.51 -14.57
C LEU A 99 -5.19 20.22 -14.11
N TYR A 100 -4.68 19.04 -14.48
CA TYR A 100 -5.21 17.77 -13.95
C TYR A 100 -4.96 17.61 -12.45
N TYR A 101 -3.83 18.09 -11.94
CA TYR A 101 -3.56 18.12 -10.50
C TYR A 101 -4.55 19.04 -9.76
N GLU A 102 -4.76 20.26 -10.27
CA GLU A 102 -5.71 21.23 -9.73
C GLU A 102 -7.15 20.69 -9.77
N GLN A 103 -7.58 20.09 -10.88
CA GLN A 103 -8.87 19.42 -11.00
C GLN A 103 -9.02 18.32 -9.93
N ARG A 104 -8.01 17.46 -9.75
CA ARG A 104 -8.05 16.38 -8.76
C ARG A 104 -8.08 16.91 -7.32
N HIS A 105 -7.37 18.00 -7.04
CA HIS A 105 -7.40 18.68 -5.74
C HIS A 105 -8.81 19.24 -5.46
N LEU A 106 -9.36 20.01 -6.38
CA LEU A 106 -10.69 20.61 -6.24
C LEU A 106 -11.79 19.55 -6.11
N THR A 107 -11.75 18.47 -6.90
CA THR A 107 -12.69 17.35 -6.74
C THR A 107 -12.56 16.69 -5.37
N GLY A 108 -11.34 16.57 -4.83
CA GLY A 108 -11.10 16.06 -3.48
C GLY A 108 -11.64 16.99 -2.38
N GLU A 109 -11.49 18.31 -2.53
CA GLU A 109 -12.06 19.30 -1.60
C GLU A 109 -13.59 19.33 -1.66
N ILE A 110 -14.18 19.26 -2.86
CA ILE A 110 -15.65 19.15 -3.04
C ILE A 110 -16.16 17.88 -2.33
N ALA A 111 -15.56 16.72 -2.59
CA ALA A 111 -15.94 15.47 -1.94
C ALA A 111 -15.78 15.54 -0.41
N ALA A 112 -14.72 16.18 0.09
CA ALA A 112 -14.54 16.40 1.53
C ALA A 112 -15.66 17.29 2.12
N CYS A 113 -16.04 18.37 1.43
CA CYS A 113 -17.17 19.22 1.82
C CYS A 113 -18.53 18.51 1.76
N GLU A 114 -18.79 17.70 0.73
CA GLU A 114 -20.03 16.92 0.57
C GLU A 114 -20.15 15.79 1.62
N SER A 115 -19.01 15.19 1.98
CA SER A 115 -18.93 14.14 3.02
C SER A 115 -19.03 14.65 4.46
N TYR A 116 -19.11 15.98 4.67
CA TYR A 116 -19.14 16.56 6.01
C TYR A 116 -20.41 16.16 6.77
N ASP A 117 -20.24 15.35 7.82
CA ASP A 117 -21.37 14.92 8.65
C ASP A 117 -21.95 16.08 9.46
N HIS A 118 -23.07 16.61 8.98
CA HIS A 118 -23.83 17.64 9.68
C HIS A 118 -24.60 17.02 10.85
N LYS A 119 -24.13 17.29 12.07
CA LYS A 119 -24.72 16.82 13.35
C LYS A 119 -26.25 16.94 13.47
N TYR A 120 -26.91 17.86 12.75
CA TYR A 120 -28.37 17.96 12.79
C TYR A 120 -29.08 16.73 12.17
N ARG A 121 -28.43 16.01 11.24
CA ARG A 121 -28.99 14.81 10.59
C ARG A 121 -29.15 13.62 11.53
N SER A 122 -28.45 13.61 12.67
CA SER A 122 -28.53 12.56 13.70
C SER A 122 -29.34 12.97 14.93
N LEU A 123 -29.95 14.17 14.96
CA LEU A 123 -30.94 14.49 15.99
C LEU A 123 -32.22 13.68 15.76
N PRO A 124 -32.73 12.94 16.76
CA PRO A 124 -34.07 12.39 16.70
C PRO A 124 -35.05 13.56 16.82
N LEU A 125 -35.65 13.94 15.69
CA LEU A 125 -36.68 14.96 15.55
C LEU A 125 -38.02 14.25 15.31
N ILE A 126 -39.13 14.85 15.74
CA ILE A 126 -40.47 14.33 15.40
C ILE A 126 -40.68 14.26 13.87
N PRO A 127 -41.49 13.31 13.36
CA PRO A 127 -41.81 13.18 11.94
C PRO A 127 -42.31 14.49 11.31
N LEU A 128 -42.01 14.68 10.02
CA LEU A 128 -42.38 15.89 9.28
C LEU A 128 -43.89 16.18 9.31
N GLU A 129 -44.70 15.13 9.13
CA GLU A 129 -46.16 15.21 9.12
C GLU A 129 -46.72 15.66 10.48
N GLU A 130 -46.16 15.15 11.58
CA GLU A 130 -46.56 15.49 12.95
C GLU A 130 -46.15 16.92 13.31
N PHE A 131 -44.95 17.36 12.91
CA PHE A 131 -44.52 18.75 13.07
C PHE A 131 -45.43 19.72 12.29
N LEU A 132 -45.79 19.42 11.04
CA LEU A 132 -46.65 20.28 10.24
C LEU A 132 -48.11 20.30 10.74
N ALA A 133 -48.57 19.23 11.39
CA ALA A 133 -49.87 19.21 12.06
C ALA A 133 -49.91 20.11 13.31
N LEU A 134 -48.78 20.24 14.02
CA LEU A 134 -48.62 21.12 15.19
C LEU A 134 -48.33 22.58 14.79
N HIS A 135 -47.55 22.78 13.72
CA HIS A 135 -47.10 24.08 13.21
C HIS A 135 -47.45 24.28 11.72
N PRO A 136 -48.74 24.47 11.39
CA PRO A 136 -49.19 24.66 10.01
C PRO A 136 -48.66 25.94 9.35
N GLU A 137 -48.19 26.90 10.16
CA GLU A 137 -47.52 28.13 9.70
C GLU A 137 -46.23 27.91 8.90
N HIS A 138 -45.57 26.75 9.06
CA HIS A 138 -44.35 26.38 8.33
C HIS A 138 -44.60 25.56 7.05
N GLN A 139 -45.85 25.33 6.67
CA GLN A 139 -46.21 24.48 5.51
C GLN A 139 -45.77 25.06 4.14
N GLN A 140 -45.40 26.34 4.09
CA GLN A 140 -44.87 27.02 2.90
C GLN A 140 -43.43 27.55 3.07
N SER A 141 -42.76 27.21 4.18
CA SER A 141 -41.36 27.58 4.41
C SER A 141 -40.40 26.75 3.55
N ASP A 142 -39.22 27.30 3.26
CA ASP A 142 -38.15 26.56 2.57
C ASP A 142 -37.63 25.39 3.43
N GLU A 143 -37.06 24.35 2.80
CA GLU A 143 -36.64 23.12 3.49
C GLU A 143 -35.62 23.42 4.62
N HIS A 144 -34.73 24.38 4.38
CA HIS A 144 -33.75 24.82 5.37
C HIS A 144 -34.40 25.54 6.57
N GLU A 145 -35.35 26.45 6.31
CA GLU A 145 -36.09 27.16 7.36
C GLU A 145 -36.95 26.22 8.18
N LEU A 146 -37.61 25.25 7.52
CA LEU A 146 -38.41 24.22 8.14
C LEU A 146 -37.55 23.31 9.04
N MET A 147 -36.34 22.94 8.62
CA MET A 147 -35.40 22.20 9.45
C MET A 147 -34.98 22.99 10.70
N ILE A 148 -34.70 24.29 10.56
CA ILE A 148 -34.39 25.18 11.70
C ILE A 148 -35.58 25.26 12.67
N ALA A 149 -36.81 25.42 12.16
CA ALA A 149 -38.01 25.45 12.99
C ALA A 149 -38.22 24.14 13.78
N ARG A 150 -38.01 22.98 13.12
CA ARG A 150 -38.07 21.66 13.77
C ARG A 150 -37.04 21.50 14.89
N ILE A 151 -35.81 21.93 14.67
CA ILE A 151 -34.73 21.88 15.68
C ILE A 151 -35.05 22.79 16.87
N ASN A 152 -35.58 24.00 16.62
CA ASN A 152 -35.95 24.93 17.68
C ASN A 152 -37.13 24.43 18.53
N HIS A 153 -38.12 23.78 17.90
CA HIS A 153 -39.22 23.10 18.60
C HIS A 153 -38.69 21.96 19.50
N GLU A 154 -37.87 21.07 18.94
CA GLU A 154 -37.26 19.96 19.69
C GLU A 154 -36.40 20.46 20.88
N HIS A 155 -35.66 21.56 20.69
CA HIS A 155 -34.91 22.20 21.77
C HIS A 155 -35.84 22.68 22.89
N ALA A 156 -36.92 23.41 22.55
CA ALA A 156 -37.87 23.93 23.52
C ALA A 156 -38.60 22.82 24.29
N GLU A 157 -38.98 21.72 23.63
CA GLU A 157 -39.59 20.57 24.30
C GLU A 157 -38.60 19.84 25.23
N ARG A 158 -37.35 19.63 24.80
CA ARG A 158 -36.32 19.04 25.68
C ARG A 158 -36.01 19.91 26.89
N GLU A 159 -36.02 21.24 26.73
CA GLU A 159 -35.84 22.17 27.84
C GLU A 159 -36.99 22.05 28.86
N LYS A 160 -38.26 22.00 28.41
CA LYS A 160 -39.42 21.74 29.28
C LYS A 160 -39.31 20.39 29.99
N LEU A 161 -38.92 19.33 29.29
CA LEU A 161 -38.76 17.99 29.86
C LEU A 161 -37.67 17.93 30.93
N GLU A 162 -36.54 18.60 30.72
CA GLU A 162 -35.45 18.67 31.71
C GLU A 162 -35.86 19.54 32.93
N GLN A 163 -36.59 20.65 32.72
CA GLN A 163 -37.18 21.41 33.83
C GLN A 163 -38.15 20.56 34.66
N ALA A 164 -39.09 19.84 34.02
CA ALA A 164 -40.02 18.94 34.70
C ALA A 164 -39.29 17.80 35.44
N ARG A 165 -38.23 17.23 34.84
CA ARG A 165 -37.36 16.24 35.49
C ARG A 165 -36.69 16.79 36.73
N GLN A 166 -36.20 18.03 36.70
CA GLN A 166 -35.58 18.68 37.86
C GLN A 166 -36.59 18.96 38.98
N GLU A 167 -37.82 19.35 38.66
CA GLU A 167 -38.90 19.49 39.63
C GLU A 167 -39.27 18.14 40.27
N LEU A 168 -39.41 17.09 39.47
CA LEU A 168 -39.67 15.72 39.95
C LEU A 168 -38.51 15.20 40.82
N LEU A 169 -37.26 15.52 40.49
CA LEU A 169 -36.09 15.19 41.31
C LEU A 169 -36.11 15.92 42.66
N LYS A 170 -36.41 17.22 42.69
CA LYS A 170 -36.60 17.98 43.93
C LYS A 170 -37.73 17.39 44.78
N ARG A 171 -38.86 17.05 44.16
CA ARG A 171 -40.02 16.44 44.86
C ARG A 171 -39.70 15.05 45.39
N LYS A 172 -38.94 14.23 44.64
CA LYS A 172 -38.41 12.94 45.11
C LYS A 172 -37.47 13.10 46.31
N GLN A 173 -36.55 14.06 46.27
CA GLN A 173 -35.65 14.35 47.40
C GLN A 173 -36.42 14.81 48.64
N ALA A 174 -37.41 15.69 48.48
CA ALA A 174 -38.28 16.12 49.59
C ALA A 174 -39.05 14.95 50.22
N LEU A 175 -39.63 14.06 49.40
CA LEU A 175 -40.32 12.86 49.90
C LEU A 175 -39.37 11.87 50.59
N ILE A 176 -38.13 11.71 50.13
CA ILE A 176 -37.12 10.89 50.80
C ILE A 176 -36.76 11.50 52.17
N ALA A 177 -36.55 12.81 52.22
CA ALA A 177 -36.27 13.51 53.48
C ALA A 177 -37.45 13.41 54.47
N GLU A 178 -38.69 13.54 53.99
CA GLU A 178 -39.89 13.36 54.82
C GLU A 178 -40.03 11.92 55.32
N ASN A 179 -39.75 10.92 54.47
CA ASN A 179 -39.82 9.51 54.86
C ASN A 179 -38.73 9.16 55.89
N ASN A 180 -37.50 9.64 55.71
CA ASN A 180 -36.43 9.50 56.69
C ASN A 180 -36.80 10.19 58.01
N LYS A 181 -37.35 11.41 57.97
CA LYS A 181 -37.82 12.09 59.18
C LYS A 181 -38.91 11.30 59.89
N ARG A 182 -39.94 10.82 59.18
CA ARG A 182 -40.99 9.97 59.79
C ARG A 182 -40.42 8.67 60.37
N LYS A 183 -39.34 8.12 59.79
CA LYS A 183 -38.64 6.94 60.31
C LYS A 183 -37.83 7.26 61.58
N GLU A 184 -37.20 8.43 61.65
CA GLU A 184 -36.56 8.95 62.87
C GLU A 184 -37.59 9.26 63.95
N ASP A 185 -38.71 9.89 63.60
CA ASP A 185 -39.85 10.15 64.49
C ASP A 185 -40.39 8.83 65.05
N LEU A 186 -40.60 7.80 64.22
CA LEU A 186 -40.99 6.44 64.65
C LEU A 186 -39.96 5.79 65.58
N ALA A 187 -38.67 5.84 65.26
CA ALA A 187 -37.62 5.31 66.11
C ALA A 187 -37.49 6.06 67.45
N SER A 188 -37.79 7.37 67.45
CA SER A 188 -37.88 8.16 68.68
C SER A 188 -39.11 7.77 69.51
N LEU A 189 -40.23 7.41 68.87
CA LEU A 189 -41.44 6.92 69.54
C LEU A 189 -41.23 5.54 70.16
N ASP A 190 -40.53 4.64 69.48
CA ASP A 190 -40.11 3.34 70.03
C ASP A 190 -39.16 3.54 71.22
N GLN A 191 -38.17 4.43 71.09
CA GLN A 191 -37.24 4.74 72.18
C GLN A 191 -37.92 5.45 73.37
N ASP A 192 -38.92 6.29 73.13
CA ASP A 192 -39.73 6.90 74.19
C ASP A 192 -40.73 5.90 74.79
N LEU A 193 -41.15 4.86 74.06
CA LEU A 193 -41.93 3.74 74.59
C LEU A 193 -41.05 2.84 75.48
N GLU A 194 -39.82 2.51 75.05
CA GLU A 194 -38.80 1.85 75.88
C GLU A 194 -38.52 2.68 77.14
N ARG A 195 -38.27 3.99 76.99
CA ARG A 195 -38.13 4.89 78.14
C ARG A 195 -39.37 4.95 79.01
N PHE A 196 -40.59 4.88 78.47
CA PHE A 196 -41.80 4.88 79.30
C PHE A 196 -41.91 3.59 80.12
N ILE A 197 -41.49 2.44 79.55
CA ILE A 197 -41.35 1.17 80.26
C ILE A 197 -40.29 1.30 81.37
N ASP A 198 -39.12 1.89 81.09
CA ASP A 198 -38.05 2.12 82.06
C ASP A 198 -38.40 3.19 83.12
N HIS A 199 -39.21 4.20 82.77
CA HIS A 199 -39.60 5.30 83.65
C HIS A 199 -40.82 4.95 84.52
N VAL A 200 -41.60 3.94 84.11
CA VAL A 200 -42.51 3.19 85.01
C VAL A 200 -41.70 2.33 86.00
N ALA A 201 -40.49 1.88 85.64
CA ALA A 201 -39.57 1.21 86.56
C ALA A 201 -38.73 2.18 87.44
N MET A 202 -38.49 3.42 87.00
CA MET A 202 -37.66 4.41 87.72
C MET A 202 -38.20 5.85 87.69
N THR A 203 -39.03 6.20 88.66
CA THR A 203 -39.22 7.61 89.09
C THR A 203 -38.53 7.88 90.44
N ALA A 204 -37.33 8.48 90.43
CA ALA A 204 -36.74 9.12 91.61
C ALA A 204 -35.69 10.22 91.29
N LYS A 205 -36.11 11.48 91.46
CA LYS A 205 -35.32 12.71 91.80
C LYS A 205 -34.37 13.41 90.78
N ASN A 206 -34.83 14.60 90.39
CA ASN A 206 -34.24 15.95 90.57
C ASN A 206 -33.04 16.50 89.73
N ASP A 207 -33.10 17.83 89.60
CA ASP A 207 -32.44 18.83 88.72
C ASP A 207 -31.56 19.83 89.59
N PRO A 208 -31.00 21.02 89.18
CA PRO A 208 -30.68 21.64 87.86
C PRO A 208 -29.37 22.55 87.76
N GLN A 209 -29.21 23.30 86.62
CA GLN A 209 -28.47 24.61 86.40
C GLN A 209 -26.89 24.65 86.37
N THR A 210 -26.10 25.66 85.88
CA THR A 210 -26.28 27.08 85.37
C THR A 210 -25.19 27.55 84.32
N SER A 211 -25.07 28.87 84.00
CA SER A 211 -24.19 29.55 82.97
C SER A 211 -23.47 30.83 83.52
N PRO A 212 -22.99 31.92 82.81
CA PRO A 212 -22.26 32.20 81.52
C PRO A 212 -21.19 33.40 81.52
N GLN A 213 -20.69 33.88 80.33
CA GLN A 213 -20.29 35.28 79.91
C GLN A 213 -18.96 36.01 80.42
N THR A 214 -18.35 37.11 79.86
CA THR A 214 -18.05 37.67 78.47
C THR A 214 -17.07 38.93 78.43
N VAL A 215 -16.20 39.06 77.39
CA VAL A 215 -15.67 40.30 76.65
C VAL A 215 -14.74 41.38 77.31
N SER A 216 -13.88 42.07 76.50
CA SER A 216 -13.10 43.30 76.83
C SER A 216 -12.84 44.26 75.61
N ASN A 217 -12.34 45.50 75.83
CA ASN A 217 -12.24 46.62 74.84
C ASN A 217 -11.08 47.63 75.13
N HIS A 218 -10.57 48.43 74.16
CA HIS A 218 -9.48 49.45 74.34
C HIS A 218 -9.46 50.62 73.31
N THR A 219 -8.93 51.82 73.67
CA THR A 219 -8.77 53.00 72.77
C THR A 219 -7.67 54.03 73.19
N MET A 220 -6.76 54.42 72.26
CA MET A 220 -6.02 55.74 72.05
C MET A 220 -5.12 56.39 73.18
N THR A 221 -4.16 57.33 72.98
CA THR A 221 -3.70 58.21 71.85
C THR A 221 -2.22 58.71 71.94
N THR A 222 -1.71 59.28 70.83
CA THR A 222 -0.49 60.10 70.46
C THR A 222 0.20 61.07 71.47
N THR A 223 1.45 61.60 71.34
CA THR A 223 2.11 62.41 70.25
C THR A 223 3.69 62.47 70.23
N THR A 224 4.27 63.09 69.17
CA THR A 224 5.68 63.22 68.64
C THR A 224 6.55 64.40 69.23
N PRO A 225 7.79 64.84 68.78
CA PRO A 225 8.55 64.62 67.48
C PRO A 225 10.14 64.69 67.36
N THR A 226 10.73 63.81 66.50
CA THR A 226 11.84 64.05 65.49
C THR A 226 13.30 64.40 65.91
N PRO A 227 14.38 64.35 65.04
CA PRO A 227 14.42 64.11 63.57
C PRO A 227 15.59 63.22 62.95
N ARG A 228 15.46 62.94 61.63
CA ARG A 228 16.46 62.56 60.58
C ARG A 228 16.99 61.12 60.41
N LEU A 229 16.50 60.47 59.35
CA LEU A 229 17.18 59.69 58.28
C LEU A 229 16.11 59.43 57.18
N PRO A 230 16.43 59.03 55.92
CA PRO A 230 15.38 58.67 54.96
C PRO A 230 14.55 57.52 55.56
N PRO A 231 13.21 57.59 55.49
CA PRO A 231 12.37 56.72 56.29
C PRO A 231 12.56 55.25 55.87
N PRO A 232 12.65 54.30 56.82
CA PRO A 232 12.48 52.89 56.48
C PRO A 232 11.14 52.71 55.75
N GLU A 233 11.10 51.87 54.72
CA GLU A 233 9.88 51.60 53.94
C GLU A 233 8.73 51.31 54.92
N LYS A 234 7.61 52.06 54.82
CA LYS A 234 6.45 51.86 55.69
C LYS A 234 6.03 50.37 55.60
N PRO A 235 5.70 49.70 56.71
CA PRO A 235 5.39 48.27 56.70
C PRO A 235 4.19 47.92 55.80
N GLU A 236 3.31 48.88 55.55
CA GLU A 236 2.21 48.80 54.58
C GLU A 236 2.70 48.73 53.13
N ALA A 237 3.70 49.53 52.76
CA ALA A 237 4.31 49.54 51.42
C ALA A 237 5.06 48.22 51.13
N ILE A 238 5.70 47.65 52.16
CA ILE A 238 6.32 46.32 52.09
C ILE A 238 5.24 45.25 51.86
N ARG A 239 4.14 45.29 52.61
CA ARG A 239 3.00 44.36 52.44
C ARG A 239 2.32 44.50 51.08
N THR A 240 2.14 45.71 50.54
CA THR A 240 1.56 45.88 49.19
C THR A 240 2.53 45.41 48.11
N ARG A 241 3.84 45.68 48.23
CA ARG A 241 4.87 45.15 47.32
C ARG A 241 4.88 43.63 47.30
N PHE A 242 4.85 42.98 48.47
CA PHE A 242 4.74 41.51 48.56
C PHE A 242 3.45 40.99 47.90
N LYS A 243 2.30 41.63 48.18
CA LYS A 243 1.02 41.26 47.54
C LYS A 243 1.05 41.41 46.02
N VAL A 244 1.66 42.47 45.48
CA VAL A 244 1.81 42.69 44.03
C VAL A 244 2.72 41.62 43.41
N ILE A 245 3.89 41.37 44.00
CA ILE A 245 4.81 40.32 43.52
C ILE A 245 4.12 38.94 43.57
N ALA A 246 3.43 38.62 44.67
CA ALA A 246 2.67 37.39 44.81
C ALA A 246 1.53 37.26 43.79
N ALA A 247 0.82 38.36 43.47
CA ALA A 247 -0.22 38.38 42.45
C ALA A 247 0.36 38.13 41.04
N PHE A 248 1.50 38.74 40.70
CA PHE A 248 2.19 38.45 39.44
C PHE A 248 2.62 36.97 39.34
N TRP A 249 3.20 36.42 40.41
CA TRP A 249 3.56 34.99 40.44
C TRP A 249 2.34 34.07 40.40
N ALA A 250 1.22 34.43 41.04
CA ALA A 250 -0.03 33.69 40.92
C ALA A 250 -0.57 33.67 39.48
N VAL A 251 -0.56 34.81 38.77
CA VAL A 251 -0.97 34.87 37.36
C VAL A 251 -0.02 34.05 36.48
N ILE A 252 1.29 34.11 36.71
CA ILE A 252 2.28 33.33 35.96
C ILE A 252 2.09 31.82 36.19
N ILE A 253 1.83 31.38 37.43
CA ILE A 253 1.70 29.95 37.78
C ILE A 253 0.33 29.38 37.40
N PHE A 254 -0.77 30.10 37.62
CA PHE A 254 -2.12 29.58 37.42
C PHE A 254 -2.72 29.88 36.04
N LEU A 255 -2.23 30.91 35.33
CA LEU A 255 -2.66 31.24 33.96
C LEU A 255 -1.52 31.09 32.94
N GLY A 256 -0.38 31.75 33.19
CA GLY A 256 0.72 31.83 32.23
C GLY A 256 1.29 30.45 31.86
N PHE A 257 1.67 29.66 32.86
CA PHE A 257 2.29 28.36 32.66
C PHE A 257 1.31 27.32 32.04
N PRO A 258 0.05 27.17 32.49
CA PRO A 258 -0.90 26.25 31.84
C PRO A 258 -1.24 26.63 30.40
N ILE A 259 -1.38 27.93 30.11
CA ILE A 259 -1.63 28.40 28.73
C ILE A 259 -0.39 28.14 27.86
N TRP A 260 0.79 28.54 28.31
CA TRP A 260 2.05 28.31 27.59
C TRP A 260 2.28 26.82 27.34
N TRP A 261 2.11 25.97 28.36
CA TRP A 261 2.28 24.52 28.23
C TRP A 261 1.31 23.95 27.18
N LYS A 262 0.03 24.34 27.22
CA LYS A 262 -0.98 23.87 26.26
C LYS A 262 -0.78 24.41 24.84
N THR A 263 -0.20 25.60 24.66
CA THR A 263 0.07 26.18 23.32
C THR A 263 1.41 25.76 22.73
N THR A 264 2.35 25.28 23.54
CA THR A 264 3.66 24.77 23.08
C THR A 264 3.75 23.24 23.05
N SER A 265 2.82 22.53 23.69
CA SER A 265 2.68 21.07 23.58
C SER A 265 2.21 20.66 22.18
N ILE A 266 2.93 19.73 21.56
CA ILE A 266 2.53 19.08 20.31
C ILE A 266 1.41 18.07 20.62
N TYR A 267 0.34 18.06 19.82
CA TYR A 267 -0.72 17.05 19.97
C TYR A 267 -0.19 15.65 19.59
N ARG A 268 -0.43 14.67 20.45
CA ARG A 268 0.01 13.28 20.29
C ARG A 268 -1.10 12.35 20.76
N ALA A 269 -1.75 11.66 19.82
CA ALA A 269 -2.69 10.60 20.14
C ALA A 269 -1.99 9.42 20.82
N SER A 270 -2.70 8.72 21.71
CA SER A 270 -2.22 7.50 22.37
C SER A 270 -2.37 6.30 21.44
N LEU A 271 -1.27 5.57 21.22
CA LEU A 271 -1.26 4.32 20.43
C LEU A 271 -1.10 3.09 21.35
N PRO A 272 -1.68 1.93 20.99
CA PRO A 272 -1.51 0.67 21.71
C PRO A 272 -0.15 0.02 21.37
N VAL A 273 0.94 0.66 21.82
CA VAL A 273 2.33 0.30 21.48
C VAL A 273 2.68 -1.16 21.87
N SER A 274 2.17 -1.65 23.00
CA SER A 274 2.32 -3.06 23.42
C SER A 274 1.82 -4.02 22.36
N ASP A 275 0.59 -3.81 21.92
CA ASP A 275 -0.14 -4.71 21.04
C ASP A 275 0.51 -4.70 19.65
N MET A 276 0.91 -3.53 19.17
CA MET A 276 1.68 -3.35 17.93
C MET A 276 3.00 -4.13 17.93
N ILE A 277 3.71 -4.17 19.07
CA ILE A 277 4.95 -4.95 19.23
C ILE A 277 4.64 -6.46 19.33
N ASP A 278 3.60 -6.87 20.06
CA ASP A 278 3.23 -8.28 20.21
C ASP A 278 2.69 -8.91 18.91
N TRP A 279 2.08 -8.10 18.04
CA TRP A 279 1.81 -8.47 16.64
C TRP A 279 3.09 -8.64 15.83
N ALA A 280 4.00 -7.66 15.86
CA ALA A 280 5.26 -7.71 15.13
C ALA A 280 6.19 -8.86 15.56
N ASP A 281 6.18 -9.21 16.84
CA ASP A 281 6.94 -10.33 17.41
C ASP A 281 6.27 -11.71 17.19
N GLY A 282 5.11 -11.78 16.52
CA GLY A 282 4.40 -13.04 16.25
C GLY A 282 3.86 -13.75 17.50
N LYS A 283 3.53 -12.97 18.56
CA LYS A 283 2.93 -13.48 19.81
C LYS A 283 1.41 -13.57 19.70
N THR A 284 0.77 -12.55 19.11
CA THR A 284 -0.70 -12.45 19.00
C THR A 284 -1.29 -13.42 17.97
N CYS A 285 -0.64 -13.52 16.81
CA CYS A 285 -1.04 -14.41 15.73
C CYS A 285 0.14 -15.22 15.21
N ARG A 286 -0.12 -16.50 14.93
CA ARG A 286 0.71 -17.36 14.09
C ARG A 286 -0.23 -17.94 13.04
N PRO A 287 -0.06 -17.61 11.74
CA PRO A 287 -0.96 -18.10 10.72
C PRO A 287 -0.80 -19.61 10.58
N VAL A 288 -1.94 -20.30 10.57
CA VAL A 288 -2.06 -21.73 10.30
C VAL A 288 -2.90 -21.88 9.05
N PHE A 289 -2.59 -22.89 8.25
CA PHE A 289 -3.22 -23.19 6.97
C PHE A 289 -3.88 -24.58 7.09
N PRO A 290 -5.11 -24.66 7.62
CA PRO A 290 -5.92 -25.87 7.53
C PRO A 290 -6.57 -25.92 6.14
N LEU A 291 -5.94 -26.64 5.20
CA LEU A 291 -6.48 -26.86 3.87
C LEU A 291 -7.54 -27.96 3.94
N GLU A 292 -8.81 -27.60 3.66
CA GLU A 292 -9.89 -28.57 3.59
C GLU A 292 -9.87 -29.32 2.26
N ILE A 293 -9.76 -30.65 2.32
CA ILE A 293 -9.83 -31.54 1.17
C ILE A 293 -11.12 -32.34 1.26
N ARG A 294 -12.01 -32.12 0.31
CA ARG A 294 -13.31 -32.78 0.22
C ARG A 294 -13.14 -34.12 -0.50
N VAL A 295 -13.57 -35.21 0.11
CA VAL A 295 -13.47 -36.57 -0.44
C VAL A 295 -14.84 -37.05 -0.86
N GLU A 296 -15.00 -37.34 -2.15
CA GLU A 296 -16.21 -37.90 -2.75
C GLU A 296 -16.04 -39.41 -2.96
N THR A 297 -16.96 -40.19 -2.41
CA THR A 297 -16.88 -41.66 -2.41
C THR A 297 -18.16 -42.30 -2.97
N PRO A 298 -18.52 -42.06 -4.24
CA PRO A 298 -19.82 -42.41 -4.81
C PRO A 298 -20.12 -43.92 -4.91
N SER A 299 -19.13 -44.78 -4.64
CA SER A 299 -19.24 -46.24 -4.77
C SER A 299 -18.87 -47.01 -3.50
N LEU A 300 -18.63 -46.31 -2.38
CA LEU A 300 -18.25 -46.91 -1.10
C LEU A 300 -19.37 -46.70 -0.05
N PRO A 301 -19.64 -47.67 0.84
CA PRO A 301 -20.47 -47.44 2.02
C PRO A 301 -19.85 -46.40 2.95
N ASP A 302 -20.69 -45.56 3.59
CA ASP A 302 -20.24 -44.48 4.48
C ASP A 302 -19.26 -44.94 5.57
N VAL A 303 -19.46 -46.15 6.12
CA VAL A 303 -18.60 -46.72 7.16
C VAL A 303 -17.19 -46.98 6.65
N ASP A 304 -17.07 -47.52 5.44
CA ASP A 304 -15.77 -47.81 4.82
C ASP A 304 -15.09 -46.52 4.34
N ALA A 305 -15.86 -45.56 3.82
CA ALA A 305 -15.40 -44.23 3.48
C ALA A 305 -14.85 -43.47 4.71
N GLN A 306 -15.53 -43.53 5.86
CA GLN A 306 -15.05 -42.94 7.13
C GLN A 306 -13.78 -43.61 7.65
N ASN A 307 -13.68 -44.94 7.53
CA ASN A 307 -12.49 -45.68 7.95
C ASN A 307 -11.27 -45.37 7.05
N LEU A 308 -11.48 -45.31 5.73
CA LEU A 308 -10.46 -44.88 4.77
C LEU A 308 -10.00 -43.45 5.04
N LEU A 309 -10.93 -42.51 5.27
CA LEU A 309 -10.60 -41.13 5.60
C LEU A 309 -9.77 -41.05 6.88
N ARG A 310 -10.17 -41.77 7.95
CA ARG A 310 -9.43 -41.79 9.22
C ARG A 310 -8.01 -42.35 9.06
N SER A 311 -7.84 -43.44 8.33
CA SER A 311 -6.53 -44.04 8.05
C SER A 311 -5.65 -43.09 7.23
N THR A 312 -6.20 -42.49 6.17
CA THR A 312 -5.48 -41.52 5.31
C THR A 312 -5.08 -40.27 6.09
N GLN A 313 -5.97 -39.73 6.93
CA GLN A 313 -5.66 -38.58 7.79
C GLN A 313 -4.53 -38.91 8.78
N HIS A 314 -4.52 -40.11 9.38
CA HIS A 314 -3.43 -40.53 10.26
C HIS A 314 -2.10 -40.60 9.53
N THR A 315 -2.05 -41.25 8.35
CA THR A 315 -0.83 -41.29 7.52
C THR A 315 -0.35 -39.88 7.13
N LEU A 316 -1.29 -38.97 6.86
CA LEU A 316 -0.98 -37.60 6.44
C LEU A 316 -0.48 -36.71 7.59
N ASP A 317 -0.99 -36.91 8.80
CA ASP A 317 -0.45 -36.26 10.01
C ASP A 317 0.91 -36.86 10.42
N ASP A 318 1.14 -38.17 10.26
CA ASP A 318 2.45 -38.82 10.49
C ASP A 318 3.53 -38.30 9.55
N LEU A 319 3.20 -38.07 8.27
CA LEU A 319 4.10 -37.54 7.25
C LEU A 319 4.35 -36.02 7.37
N ASN A 320 3.57 -35.30 8.19
CA ASN A 320 3.61 -33.84 8.22
C ASN A 320 4.48 -33.25 9.34
N GLU A 321 5.76 -33.03 9.03
CA GLU A 321 6.70 -32.35 9.92
C GLU A 321 6.45 -30.84 10.13
N PHE A 322 5.47 -30.21 9.44
CA PHE A 322 5.27 -28.75 9.47
C PHE A 322 3.90 -28.34 10.05
N SER A 323 3.90 -27.92 11.31
CA SER A 323 2.70 -27.60 12.10
C SER A 323 1.93 -26.34 11.67
N ALA A 324 2.45 -25.55 10.72
CA ALA A 324 1.69 -24.43 10.17
C ALA A 324 0.79 -24.86 8.99
N HIS A 325 1.11 -25.93 8.25
CA HIS A 325 0.38 -26.35 7.06
C HIS A 325 -0.21 -27.74 7.24
N HIS A 326 -1.53 -27.84 7.36
CA HIS A 326 -2.25 -29.09 7.61
C HIS A 326 -3.27 -29.36 6.51
N LEU A 327 -3.20 -30.55 5.92
CA LEU A 327 -4.25 -31.06 5.05
C LEU A 327 -5.31 -31.77 5.93
N ARG A 328 -6.58 -31.39 5.78
CA ARG A 328 -7.70 -31.89 6.58
C ARG A 328 -8.76 -32.49 5.67
N LEU A 329 -8.89 -33.81 5.72
CA LEU A 329 -9.86 -34.56 4.92
C LEU A 329 -11.26 -34.45 5.52
N LYS A 330 -12.28 -34.21 4.70
CA LYS A 330 -13.71 -34.35 5.05
C LYS A 330 -14.47 -35.14 3.99
N LEU A 331 -15.46 -35.93 4.38
CA LEU A 331 -16.39 -36.56 3.42
C LEU A 331 -17.41 -35.54 2.91
N SER A 332 -17.75 -35.61 1.63
CA SER A 332 -18.83 -34.82 1.05
C SER A 332 -20.19 -35.43 1.39
N ASN A 333 -20.75 -35.04 2.54
CA ASN A 333 -22.07 -35.47 3.02
C ASN A 333 -23.19 -34.43 2.76
N GLU A 334 -22.93 -33.40 1.94
CA GLU A 334 -23.90 -32.34 1.64
C GLU A 334 -24.82 -32.74 0.48
N ASP A 335 -26.13 -32.51 0.66
CA ASP A 335 -27.11 -32.54 -0.44
C ASP A 335 -26.72 -31.46 -1.46
N PRO A 336 -26.64 -31.76 -2.77
CA PRO A 336 -26.21 -30.80 -3.79
C PRO A 336 -27.17 -29.60 -3.96
N ASP A 337 -28.37 -29.67 -3.38
CA ASP A 337 -29.37 -28.60 -3.38
C ASP A 337 -29.24 -27.61 -2.19
N GLN A 338 -28.34 -27.84 -1.23
CA GLN A 338 -28.10 -26.90 -0.12
C GLN A 338 -26.99 -25.90 -0.47
N PRO A 339 -27.23 -24.57 -0.39
CA PRO A 339 -26.18 -23.58 -0.60
C PRO A 339 -25.13 -23.69 0.52
N PRO A 340 -23.83 -23.54 0.21
CA PRO A 340 -22.78 -23.59 1.24
C PRO A 340 -23.03 -22.54 2.30
N ALA A 341 -22.85 -22.92 3.57
CA ALA A 341 -22.97 -21.99 4.68
C ALA A 341 -21.97 -20.83 4.52
N ALA A 342 -22.39 -19.61 4.83
CA ALA A 342 -21.58 -18.40 4.62
C ALA A 342 -20.23 -18.41 5.38
N ASP A 343 -20.14 -19.20 6.45
CA ASP A 343 -18.94 -19.38 7.28
C ASP A 343 -18.14 -20.66 6.96
N ALA A 344 -18.47 -21.39 5.87
CA ALA A 344 -17.73 -22.59 5.47
C ALA A 344 -16.27 -22.29 5.11
N ALA A 345 -15.38 -23.26 5.32
CA ALA A 345 -13.97 -23.15 4.95
C ALA A 345 -13.78 -23.31 3.42
N ASP A 346 -12.76 -22.66 2.87
CA ASP A 346 -12.45 -22.75 1.44
C ASP A 346 -11.96 -24.17 1.09
N THR A 347 -12.73 -24.90 0.27
CA THR A 347 -12.32 -26.22 -0.23
C THR A 347 -11.10 -26.09 -1.14
N ALA A 348 -9.99 -26.71 -0.73
CA ALA A 348 -8.70 -26.64 -1.41
C ALA A 348 -8.60 -27.61 -2.60
N LEU A 349 -9.17 -28.80 -2.44
CA LEU A 349 -9.17 -29.87 -3.45
C LEU A 349 -10.36 -30.80 -3.22
N THR A 350 -11.01 -31.22 -4.30
CA THR A 350 -11.99 -32.31 -4.28
C THR A 350 -11.33 -33.59 -4.79
N VAL A 351 -11.26 -34.63 -3.96
CA VAL A 351 -10.70 -35.94 -4.32
C VAL A 351 -11.85 -36.91 -4.55
N ARG A 352 -11.99 -37.43 -5.76
CA ARG A 352 -13.07 -38.34 -6.13
C ARG A 352 -12.54 -39.77 -6.30
N LEU A 353 -13.04 -40.68 -5.47
CA LEU A 353 -12.63 -42.10 -5.49
C LEU A 353 -13.49 -42.88 -6.48
N LEU A 354 -12.86 -43.51 -7.47
CA LEU A 354 -13.52 -44.29 -8.53
C LEU A 354 -12.99 -45.73 -8.57
N PRO A 355 -13.84 -46.77 -8.38
CA PRO A 355 -13.42 -48.16 -8.52
C PRO A 355 -13.16 -48.51 -9.99
N GLN A 356 -12.08 -49.24 -10.27
CA GLN A 356 -11.76 -49.75 -11.60
C GLN A 356 -11.02 -51.09 -11.51
N ASP A 357 -11.59 -52.13 -12.13
CA ASP A 357 -11.14 -53.53 -11.97
C ASP A 357 -9.84 -53.89 -12.70
N ASP A 358 -9.52 -53.19 -13.79
CA ASP A 358 -8.35 -53.50 -14.66
C ASP A 358 -7.00 -52.99 -14.11
N LEU A 359 -6.94 -52.48 -12.87
CA LEU A 359 -5.75 -51.83 -12.30
C LEU A 359 -5.01 -52.73 -11.30
N ALA A 360 -3.70 -52.90 -11.51
CA ALA A 360 -2.81 -53.58 -10.55
C ALA A 360 -2.42 -52.69 -9.35
N SER A 361 -2.49 -51.37 -9.50
CA SER A 361 -2.16 -50.37 -8.48
C SER A 361 -3.08 -49.15 -8.62
N PRO A 362 -3.30 -48.37 -7.55
CA PRO A 362 -4.02 -47.11 -7.66
C PRO A 362 -3.36 -46.13 -8.65
N ARG A 363 -4.15 -45.23 -9.23
CA ARG A 363 -3.69 -44.19 -10.17
C ARG A 363 -4.47 -42.90 -9.93
N ALA A 364 -3.78 -41.77 -9.91
CA ALA A 364 -4.41 -40.45 -9.84
C ALA A 364 -4.48 -39.77 -11.21
N ALA A 365 -5.47 -38.91 -11.42
CA ALA A 365 -5.59 -38.03 -12.57
C ALA A 365 -6.16 -36.67 -12.13
N LEU A 366 -5.39 -35.61 -12.36
CA LEU A 366 -5.75 -34.24 -11.98
C LEU A 366 -6.42 -33.52 -13.16
N HIS A 367 -7.57 -32.88 -12.92
CA HIS A 367 -8.28 -32.09 -13.95
C HIS A 367 -7.57 -30.77 -14.22
N HIS A 368 -7.63 -30.27 -15.46
CA HIS A 368 -6.90 -29.05 -15.88
C HIS A 368 -7.60 -27.76 -15.44
N ASP A 369 -8.93 -27.74 -15.53
CA ASP A 369 -9.76 -26.53 -15.39
C ASP A 369 -10.46 -26.43 -14.02
N THR A 370 -10.36 -27.47 -13.18
CA THR A 370 -11.03 -27.56 -11.88
C THR A 370 -10.05 -28.00 -10.78
N THR A 371 -10.42 -27.77 -9.53
CA THR A 371 -9.67 -28.26 -8.35
C THR A 371 -10.10 -29.68 -7.97
N GLN A 372 -10.12 -30.59 -8.95
CA GLN A 372 -10.57 -31.98 -8.78
C GLN A 372 -9.45 -32.99 -9.13
N LEU A 373 -9.26 -33.97 -8.25
CA LEU A 373 -8.35 -35.10 -8.40
C LEU A 373 -9.14 -36.41 -8.40
N ASP A 374 -9.18 -37.11 -9.53
CA ASP A 374 -9.79 -38.44 -9.62
C ASP A 374 -8.77 -39.51 -9.24
N VAL A 375 -9.09 -40.36 -8.26
CA VAL A 375 -8.25 -41.49 -7.82
C VAL A 375 -8.94 -42.80 -8.18
N PHE A 376 -8.36 -43.51 -9.14
CA PHE A 376 -8.79 -44.83 -9.58
C PHE A 376 -8.14 -45.90 -8.70
N TYR A 377 -8.95 -46.80 -8.14
CA TYR A 377 -8.46 -47.86 -7.24
C TYR A 377 -9.08 -49.22 -7.59
N PRO A 378 -8.33 -50.33 -7.46
CA PRO A 378 -8.90 -51.67 -7.58
C PRO A 378 -9.73 -51.99 -6.32
N PRO A 379 -10.94 -52.58 -6.43
CA PRO A 379 -11.79 -52.87 -5.27
C PRO A 379 -11.15 -53.78 -4.21
N SER A 380 -10.14 -54.57 -4.58
CA SER A 380 -9.34 -55.39 -3.66
C SER A 380 -8.50 -54.60 -2.64
N HIS A 381 -8.30 -53.29 -2.85
CA HIS A 381 -7.51 -52.42 -1.96
C HIS A 381 -8.37 -51.59 -0.98
N ILE A 382 -9.68 -51.85 -0.90
CA ILE A 382 -10.53 -51.27 0.16
C ILE A 382 -10.07 -51.85 1.51
N PRO A 383 -9.69 -51.01 2.50
CA PRO A 383 -9.20 -51.52 3.77
C PRO A 383 -10.30 -52.23 4.56
N PRO A 384 -10.06 -53.44 5.10
CA PRO A 384 -10.94 -53.98 6.13
C PRO A 384 -10.87 -53.10 7.38
N PRO A 385 -11.96 -52.99 8.17
CA PRO A 385 -12.06 -52.04 9.29
C PRO A 385 -11.07 -52.28 10.45
N SER A 386 -10.27 -53.36 10.39
CA SER A 386 -9.23 -53.73 11.35
C SER A 386 -7.79 -53.47 10.86
N ALA A 387 -7.58 -53.03 9.61
CA ALA A 387 -6.25 -52.71 9.10
C ALA A 387 -5.85 -51.27 9.47
N SER A 388 -4.68 -51.09 10.09
CA SER A 388 -4.15 -49.76 10.41
C SER A 388 -3.59 -49.03 9.18
N ASN A 389 -2.96 -49.79 8.26
CA ASN A 389 -2.26 -49.26 7.10
C ASN A 389 -2.92 -49.84 5.83
N SER A 390 -3.45 -48.97 4.97
CA SER A 390 -4.00 -49.36 3.67
C SER A 390 -3.05 -48.95 2.55
N PRO A 391 -2.80 -49.78 1.53
CA PRO A 391 -2.04 -49.33 0.35
C PRO A 391 -2.75 -48.17 -0.36
N LEU A 392 -4.08 -48.07 -0.26
CA LEU A 392 -4.86 -46.96 -0.81
C LEU A 392 -4.73 -45.70 0.05
N SER A 393 -4.67 -45.80 1.38
CA SER A 393 -4.51 -44.62 2.24
C SER A 393 -3.11 -44.01 2.12
N THR A 394 -2.08 -44.85 2.06
CA THR A 394 -0.70 -44.40 1.80
C THR A 394 -0.59 -43.74 0.42
N PHE A 395 -1.15 -44.36 -0.63
CA PHE A 395 -1.15 -43.75 -1.97
C PHE A 395 -1.83 -42.38 -2.01
N ILE A 396 -3.00 -42.21 -1.39
CA ILE A 396 -3.69 -40.93 -1.35
C ILE A 396 -2.89 -39.89 -0.55
N ALA A 397 -2.29 -40.28 0.59
CA ALA A 397 -1.48 -39.39 1.41
C ALA A 397 -0.22 -38.90 0.66
N ASP A 398 0.50 -39.81 -0.01
CA ASP A 398 1.70 -39.48 -0.80
C ASP A 398 1.38 -38.54 -1.97
N GLU A 399 0.29 -38.81 -2.72
CA GLU A 399 -0.11 -37.99 -3.87
C GLU A 399 -0.55 -36.58 -3.45
N LEU A 400 -1.26 -36.46 -2.32
CA LEU A 400 -1.62 -35.17 -1.73
C LEU A 400 -0.39 -34.41 -1.23
N GLN A 401 0.56 -35.09 -0.58
CA GLN A 401 1.81 -34.47 -0.15
C GLN A 401 2.62 -33.96 -1.34
N LEU A 402 2.68 -34.70 -2.44
CA LEU A 402 3.34 -34.31 -3.68
C LEU A 402 2.66 -33.09 -4.33
N LEU A 403 1.33 -33.07 -4.39
CA LEU A 403 0.56 -31.97 -4.98
C LEU A 403 0.74 -30.65 -4.23
N PHE A 404 0.82 -30.68 -2.90
CA PHE A 404 1.02 -29.48 -2.06
C PHE A 404 2.49 -29.24 -1.66
N ALA A 405 3.46 -29.95 -2.24
CA ALA A 405 4.89 -29.84 -1.87
C ALA A 405 5.48 -28.44 -2.14
N GLU A 406 5.20 -27.84 -3.31
CA GLU A 406 5.68 -26.48 -3.63
C GLU A 406 5.00 -25.43 -2.74
N GLU A 407 3.70 -25.57 -2.47
CA GLU A 407 2.96 -24.69 -1.56
C GLU A 407 3.54 -24.72 -0.13
N LYS A 408 3.75 -25.92 0.43
CA LYS A 408 4.37 -26.13 1.74
C LYS A 408 5.76 -25.46 1.81
N ALA A 409 6.56 -25.57 0.75
CA ALA A 409 7.87 -24.93 0.67
C ALA A 409 7.79 -23.40 0.61
N ILE A 410 6.86 -22.83 -0.18
CA ILE A 410 6.67 -21.37 -0.27
C ILE A 410 6.21 -20.81 1.09
N ILE A 411 5.22 -21.43 1.74
CA ILE A 411 4.71 -20.99 3.04
C ILE A 411 5.80 -21.11 4.11
N ALA A 412 6.57 -22.20 4.12
CA ALA A 412 7.71 -22.33 5.03
C ALA A 412 8.74 -21.21 4.85
N GLN A 413 9.07 -20.82 3.61
CA GLN A 413 9.98 -19.69 3.36
C GLN A 413 9.41 -18.36 3.89
N VAL A 414 8.16 -18.03 3.56
CA VAL A 414 7.49 -16.78 3.98
C VAL A 414 7.40 -16.65 5.50
N LEU A 415 7.22 -17.76 6.22
CA LEU A 415 7.21 -17.78 7.67
C LEU A 415 8.63 -17.78 8.28
N SER A 416 9.62 -18.37 7.60
CA SER A 416 11.00 -18.43 8.10
C SER A 416 11.70 -17.07 8.16
N ASP A 417 11.35 -16.14 7.27
CA ASP A 417 11.84 -14.76 7.28
C ASP A 417 11.47 -14.01 8.59
N ASN A 418 10.55 -14.56 9.40
CA ASN A 418 10.12 -14.02 10.70
C ASN A 418 10.36 -15.01 11.87
N ASN A 419 11.51 -15.70 11.86
CA ASN A 419 12.01 -16.58 12.95
C ASN A 419 11.18 -17.84 13.25
N ILE A 420 10.27 -18.27 12.37
CA ILE A 420 9.59 -19.57 12.50
C ILE A 420 10.51 -20.68 11.93
N PRO A 421 10.75 -21.80 12.65
CA PRO A 421 11.52 -22.92 12.10
C PRO A 421 10.83 -23.46 10.84
N GLY A 422 11.51 -23.35 9.69
CA GLY A 422 11.04 -23.91 8.43
C GLY A 422 11.10 -25.43 8.43
N ALA A 423 10.24 -26.06 7.63
CA ALA A 423 10.30 -27.50 7.36
C ALA A 423 11.60 -27.86 6.61
N PRO A 424 12.17 -29.07 6.81
CA PRO A 424 13.27 -29.55 5.97
C PRO A 424 12.75 -29.81 4.54
N THR A 425 13.07 -28.88 3.64
CA THR A 425 12.75 -28.98 2.21
C THR A 425 13.98 -29.43 1.42
N SER A 426 13.79 -30.05 0.26
CA SER A 426 14.91 -30.35 -0.63
C SER A 426 15.59 -29.06 -1.10
N PRO A 427 16.95 -29.03 -1.16
CA PRO A 427 17.69 -27.80 -1.42
C PRO A 427 17.36 -27.19 -2.79
N ASP A 428 17.16 -28.03 -3.80
CA ASP A 428 16.83 -27.61 -5.16
C ASP A 428 15.46 -26.92 -5.24
N LEU A 429 14.47 -27.44 -4.51
CA LEU A 429 13.13 -26.84 -4.44
C LEU A 429 13.20 -25.49 -3.72
N ALA A 430 13.88 -25.42 -2.57
CA ALA A 430 14.08 -24.19 -1.82
C ALA A 430 14.80 -23.11 -2.63
N GLU A 431 15.83 -23.46 -3.41
CA GLU A 431 16.50 -22.50 -4.29
C GLU A 431 15.57 -22.02 -5.41
N SER A 432 14.78 -22.92 -6.01
CA SER A 432 13.82 -22.57 -7.06
C SER A 432 12.73 -21.61 -6.56
N VAL A 433 12.19 -21.85 -5.36
CA VAL A 433 11.21 -21.00 -4.67
C VAL A 433 11.82 -19.63 -4.34
N THR A 434 13.01 -19.60 -3.76
CA THR A 434 13.73 -18.35 -3.43
C THR A 434 14.00 -17.52 -4.69
N ARG A 435 14.40 -18.17 -5.79
CA ARG A 435 14.65 -17.55 -7.09
C ARG A 435 13.37 -17.01 -7.73
N ARG A 436 12.22 -17.69 -7.55
CA ARG A 436 10.89 -17.23 -7.98
C ARG A 436 10.45 -16.01 -7.19
N LEU A 437 10.48 -16.07 -5.86
CA LEU A 437 10.07 -14.98 -4.96
C LEU A 437 10.86 -13.70 -5.25
N ARG A 438 12.19 -13.78 -5.41
CA ARG A 438 13.03 -12.62 -5.79
C ARG A 438 12.69 -12.02 -7.15
N ARG A 439 12.17 -12.80 -8.10
CA ARG A 439 11.76 -12.34 -9.44
C ARG A 439 10.36 -11.72 -9.45
N SER A 440 9.48 -12.20 -8.57
CA SER A 440 8.09 -11.75 -8.47
C SER A 440 7.97 -10.32 -7.94
N MET A 441 6.91 -9.64 -8.37
CA MET A 441 6.50 -8.35 -7.83
C MET A 441 6.06 -8.50 -6.37
N LYS A 442 6.35 -7.48 -5.57
CA LYS A 442 5.63 -7.24 -4.31
C LYS A 442 4.13 -7.15 -4.60
N TYR A 443 3.30 -7.51 -3.62
CA TYR A 443 1.86 -7.37 -3.75
C TYR A 443 1.49 -5.90 -3.97
N ALA A 444 0.51 -5.67 -4.84
CA ALA A 444 -0.19 -4.40 -4.96
C ALA A 444 -1.67 -4.69 -5.18
N ASP A 445 -2.54 -3.80 -4.70
CA ASP A 445 -3.98 -3.96 -4.88
C ASP A 445 -4.42 -3.68 -6.33
N THR A 446 -3.70 -2.80 -7.02
CA THR A 446 -3.83 -2.55 -8.46
C THR A 446 -2.47 -2.66 -9.14
N TYR A 447 -2.42 -3.37 -10.26
CA TYR A 447 -1.27 -3.42 -11.18
C TYR A 447 -1.63 -2.75 -12.51
N HIS A 448 -0.67 -2.03 -13.09
CA HIS A 448 -0.84 -1.45 -14.43
C HIS A 448 -0.03 -2.26 -15.44
N LEU A 449 -0.64 -2.73 -16.53
CA LEU A 449 0.02 -3.56 -17.56
C LEU A 449 0.25 -2.73 -18.81
N ALA A 450 1.51 -2.44 -19.16
CA ALA A 450 1.86 -1.60 -20.31
C ALA A 450 2.41 -2.42 -21.48
N PHE A 451 1.59 -2.65 -22.52
CA PHE A 451 1.99 -3.37 -23.73
C PHE A 451 2.57 -2.40 -24.77
N SER A 452 3.81 -2.64 -25.17
CA SER A 452 4.63 -1.67 -25.90
C SER A 452 5.20 -2.27 -27.19
N LEU A 453 4.79 -1.78 -28.36
CA LEU A 453 5.35 -2.18 -29.66
C LEU A 453 6.52 -1.27 -30.03
N PHE A 454 7.75 -1.78 -29.99
CA PHE A 454 8.96 -1.02 -30.26
C PHE A 454 9.58 -1.45 -31.60
N THR A 455 9.81 -0.48 -32.48
CA THR A 455 10.40 -0.73 -33.81
C THR A 455 11.48 0.32 -34.12
N PRO A 456 12.63 -0.04 -34.72
CA PRO A 456 13.71 0.89 -35.05
C PRO A 456 13.43 1.74 -36.31
N GLY A 457 12.27 1.55 -36.96
CA GLY A 457 11.87 2.26 -38.18
C GLY A 457 10.45 2.83 -38.07
N ALA A 458 9.81 2.99 -39.23
CA ALA A 458 8.42 3.45 -39.35
C ALA A 458 7.38 2.31 -39.37
N SER A 459 7.83 1.05 -39.36
CA SER A 459 7.00 -0.13 -39.60
C SER A 459 7.43 -1.33 -38.75
N PRO A 460 6.49 -2.11 -38.18
CA PRO A 460 5.04 -1.85 -38.16
C PRO A 460 4.64 -0.61 -37.36
N SER A 461 3.60 0.08 -37.82
CA SER A 461 3.04 1.27 -37.16
C SER A 461 1.76 0.98 -36.39
N SER A 462 1.21 -0.23 -36.53
CA SER A 462 -0.11 -0.62 -36.04
C SER A 462 -0.18 -2.14 -35.82
N TRP A 463 -1.08 -2.56 -34.94
CA TRP A 463 -1.21 -3.93 -34.46
C TRP A 463 -2.60 -4.19 -33.88
N ASP A 464 -3.12 -5.43 -34.02
CA ASP A 464 -4.41 -5.88 -33.45
C ASP A 464 -4.36 -6.10 -31.92
N ILE A 465 -3.77 -5.15 -31.18
CA ILE A 465 -3.49 -5.28 -29.75
C ILE A 465 -4.73 -5.57 -28.91
N GLN A 466 -5.86 -4.89 -29.18
CA GLN A 466 -7.09 -5.06 -28.41
C GLN A 466 -7.64 -6.49 -28.53
N ALA A 467 -7.59 -7.08 -29.72
CA ALA A 467 -8.06 -8.44 -29.97
C ALA A 467 -7.06 -9.51 -29.49
N ALA A 468 -5.77 -9.18 -29.37
CA ALA A 468 -4.78 -10.06 -28.74
C ALA A 468 -4.88 -10.04 -27.21
N VAL A 469 -5.10 -8.88 -26.59
CA VAL A 469 -5.33 -8.75 -25.14
C VAL A 469 -6.59 -9.51 -24.73
N HIS A 470 -7.70 -9.32 -25.45
CA HIS A 470 -8.97 -9.95 -25.11
C HIS A 470 -8.93 -11.49 -25.10
N ASP A 471 -8.23 -12.11 -26.06
CA ASP A 471 -8.15 -13.57 -26.13
C ASP A 471 -7.09 -14.19 -25.21
N TYR A 472 -5.92 -13.55 -25.06
CA TYR A 472 -4.76 -14.17 -24.40
C TYR A 472 -4.46 -13.64 -22.99
N ILE A 473 -4.90 -12.44 -22.65
CA ILE A 473 -4.57 -11.77 -21.38
C ILE A 473 -5.81 -11.65 -20.51
N THR A 474 -6.94 -11.17 -21.04
CA THR A 474 -8.18 -10.99 -20.26
C THR A 474 -8.60 -12.25 -19.48
N PRO A 475 -8.59 -13.49 -20.01
CA PRO A 475 -8.93 -14.68 -19.22
C PRO A 475 -8.01 -14.91 -18.01
N VAL A 476 -6.74 -14.48 -18.11
CA VAL A 476 -5.80 -14.52 -16.98
C VAL A 476 -6.10 -13.41 -15.98
N LEU A 477 -6.43 -12.19 -16.44
CA LEU A 477 -6.81 -11.09 -15.53
C LEU A 477 -8.10 -11.40 -14.77
N ASP A 478 -9.11 -11.95 -15.45
CA ASP A 478 -10.38 -12.35 -14.85
C ASP A 478 -10.16 -13.40 -13.75
N ALA A 479 -9.29 -14.40 -14.00
CA ALA A 479 -8.92 -15.40 -13.02
C ALA A 479 -8.12 -14.83 -11.82
N PHE A 480 -7.38 -13.74 -12.02
CA PHE A 480 -6.69 -13.01 -10.95
C PHE A 480 -7.53 -11.91 -10.27
N SER A 481 -8.75 -11.63 -10.75
CA SER A 481 -9.61 -10.58 -10.18
C SER A 481 -9.92 -10.72 -8.67
N PRO A 482 -9.98 -11.93 -8.06
CA PRO A 482 -10.09 -12.05 -6.60
C PRO A 482 -8.81 -11.63 -5.86
N ILE A 483 -7.66 -11.58 -6.54
CA ILE A 483 -6.31 -11.37 -5.99
C ILE A 483 -5.84 -9.92 -6.15
N SER A 484 -6.03 -9.30 -7.31
CA SER A 484 -5.65 -7.91 -7.59
C SER A 484 -6.47 -7.32 -8.73
N ASN A 485 -6.59 -6.00 -8.76
CA ASN A 485 -7.15 -5.26 -9.89
C ASN A 485 -6.07 -4.99 -10.95
N PHE A 486 -6.48 -4.87 -12.21
CA PHE A 486 -5.57 -4.61 -13.34
C PHE A 486 -6.10 -3.50 -14.24
N THR A 487 -5.21 -2.64 -14.72
CA THR A 487 -5.46 -1.78 -15.90
C THR A 487 -4.53 -2.20 -17.03
N VAL A 488 -4.95 -1.96 -18.28
CA VAL A 488 -4.15 -2.27 -19.47
C VAL A 488 -3.96 -1.01 -20.29
N ASP A 489 -2.70 -0.59 -20.42
CA ASP A 489 -2.25 0.52 -21.25
C ASP A 489 -1.50 -0.04 -22.47
N THR A 490 -1.56 0.67 -23.60
CA THR A 490 -0.88 0.26 -24.84
C THR A 490 -0.15 1.42 -25.48
N GLN A 491 1.08 1.20 -25.96
CA GLN A 491 1.88 2.21 -26.65
C GLN A 491 2.60 1.64 -27.87
N VAL A 492 2.85 2.49 -28.87
CA VAL A 492 3.64 2.17 -30.07
C VAL A 492 4.77 3.18 -30.20
N GLN A 493 6.01 2.72 -30.10
CA GLN A 493 7.21 3.54 -30.26
C GLN A 493 7.89 3.22 -31.58
N LEU A 494 7.81 4.19 -32.50
CA LEU A 494 8.57 4.19 -33.74
C LEU A 494 9.97 4.75 -33.53
N TYR A 495 10.90 4.36 -34.40
CA TYR A 495 12.32 4.76 -34.35
C TYR A 495 13.02 4.47 -33.01
N ALA A 496 12.60 3.41 -32.30
CA ALA A 496 13.30 2.84 -31.15
C ALA A 496 14.58 2.11 -31.59
N THR A 497 15.62 2.88 -31.92
CA THR A 497 16.95 2.33 -32.21
C THR A 497 17.61 1.74 -30.96
N SER A 498 18.52 0.78 -31.14
CA SER A 498 19.37 0.25 -30.06
C SER A 498 20.15 1.38 -29.37
N SER A 499 20.21 1.34 -28.03
CA SER A 499 20.96 2.30 -27.23
C SER A 499 22.43 2.40 -27.67
N PRO A 500 23.02 3.62 -27.76
CA PRO A 500 24.43 3.80 -28.08
C PRO A 500 25.37 3.34 -26.95
N THR A 501 24.85 3.06 -25.74
CA THR A 501 25.61 2.50 -24.62
C THR A 501 25.54 0.98 -24.51
N ALA A 502 24.59 0.33 -25.18
CA ALA A 502 24.52 -1.13 -25.24
C ALA A 502 25.45 -1.64 -26.36
N PRO A 503 26.15 -2.78 -26.18
CA PRO A 503 26.93 -3.36 -27.27
C PRO A 503 25.99 -3.75 -28.43
N PRO A 504 26.37 -3.50 -29.70
CA PRO A 504 25.55 -3.88 -30.84
C PRO A 504 25.43 -5.41 -30.93
N PRO A 505 24.34 -5.93 -31.52
CA PRO A 505 24.17 -7.38 -31.69
C PRO A 505 25.31 -7.95 -32.54
N GLU A 506 25.78 -9.14 -32.17
CA GLU A 506 26.85 -9.86 -32.88
C GLU A 506 26.22 -10.83 -33.89
N TYR A 507 26.60 -10.76 -35.16
CA TYR A 507 26.15 -11.74 -36.16
C TYR A 507 26.86 -13.08 -35.96
N ASP A 508 26.09 -14.16 -35.80
CA ASP A 508 26.59 -15.52 -35.70
C ASP A 508 26.44 -16.23 -37.05
N GLU A 509 27.57 -16.52 -37.69
CA GLU A 509 27.63 -17.22 -38.98
C GLU A 509 27.09 -18.66 -38.92
N ILE A 510 27.16 -19.32 -37.75
CA ILE A 510 26.73 -20.72 -37.58
C ILE A 510 25.21 -20.80 -37.65
N HIS A 511 24.53 -19.90 -36.94
CA HIS A 511 23.07 -19.87 -36.83
C HIS A 511 22.39 -18.94 -37.86
N SER A 512 23.18 -18.20 -38.65
CA SER A 512 22.71 -17.19 -39.60
C SER A 512 21.76 -16.17 -38.96
N ALA A 513 22.08 -15.75 -37.74
CA ALA A 513 21.24 -14.92 -36.90
C ALA A 513 22.05 -13.87 -36.14
N TRP A 514 21.40 -12.76 -35.81
CA TRP A 514 21.97 -11.74 -34.92
C TRP A 514 21.74 -12.15 -33.47
N THR A 515 22.76 -12.01 -32.63
CA THR A 515 22.76 -12.51 -31.25
C THR A 515 22.95 -11.39 -30.23
N LEU A 516 22.15 -11.43 -29.16
CA LEU A 516 22.32 -10.60 -27.96
C LEU A 516 22.94 -11.42 -26.84
N LYS A 517 24.01 -10.91 -26.20
CA LYS A 517 24.60 -11.56 -25.02
C LYS A 517 23.64 -11.48 -23.83
N LYS A 518 23.64 -12.54 -23.02
CA LYS A 518 22.75 -12.68 -21.87
C LYS A 518 22.95 -11.59 -20.80
N ASP A 519 24.18 -11.15 -20.59
CA ASP A 519 24.53 -10.15 -19.59
C ASP A 519 24.05 -8.74 -19.98
N ASP A 520 23.88 -8.48 -21.28
CA ASP A 520 23.46 -7.19 -21.83
C ASP A 520 21.93 -7.06 -21.97
N LEU A 521 21.14 -8.09 -21.63
CA LEU A 521 19.67 -8.11 -21.81
C LEU A 521 18.90 -7.12 -20.93
N SER A 522 19.48 -6.70 -19.80
CA SER A 522 18.94 -5.61 -18.99
C SER A 522 19.29 -4.24 -19.58
N ALA A 523 20.50 -4.10 -20.13
CA ALA A 523 20.96 -2.89 -20.81
C ALA A 523 20.29 -2.66 -22.18
N PHE A 524 19.70 -3.71 -22.77
CA PHE A 524 18.88 -3.61 -23.98
C PHE A 524 17.68 -2.65 -23.82
N ILE A 525 17.09 -2.57 -22.61
CA ILE A 525 15.98 -1.65 -22.34
C ILE A 525 16.52 -0.33 -21.81
N ASN A 526 16.61 0.67 -22.69
CA ASN A 526 17.07 2.00 -22.28
C ASN A 526 15.92 2.86 -21.76
N ALA A 527 15.62 2.75 -20.46
CA ALA A 527 14.61 3.57 -19.78
C ALA A 527 14.89 5.09 -19.81
N ALA A 528 16.08 5.54 -20.21
CA ALA A 528 16.42 6.96 -20.35
C ALA A 528 16.21 7.50 -21.79
N GLU A 529 16.14 6.63 -22.80
CA GLU A 529 15.93 7.01 -24.21
C GLU A 529 14.55 6.59 -24.74
N TRP A 530 13.95 5.54 -24.17
CA TRP A 530 12.60 5.10 -24.50
C TRP A 530 11.62 5.67 -23.46
N PRO A 531 10.77 6.65 -23.82
CA PRO A 531 9.79 7.21 -22.90
C PRO A 531 8.67 6.20 -22.66
N LEU A 532 8.89 5.30 -21.72
CA LEU A 532 7.85 4.42 -21.19
C LEU A 532 6.81 5.31 -20.51
N SER A 533 5.61 5.38 -21.06
CA SER A 533 4.51 6.16 -20.49
C SER A 533 4.18 5.60 -19.10
N PRO A 534 4.43 6.31 -17.98
CA PRO A 534 4.08 5.80 -16.66
C PRO A 534 2.56 5.80 -16.53
N SER A 535 2.00 4.66 -16.14
CA SER A 535 0.56 4.49 -15.94
C SER A 535 0.04 5.49 -14.90
N ILE A 536 -1.11 6.11 -15.18
CA ILE A 536 -1.67 7.18 -14.35
C ILE A 536 -2.52 6.56 -13.23
N GLY A 537 -1.87 6.08 -12.16
CA GLY A 537 -2.57 5.49 -11.03
C GLY A 537 -1.68 5.10 -9.83
N PRO A 538 -2.30 4.69 -8.72
CA PRO A 538 -1.60 4.10 -7.59
C PRO A 538 -1.34 2.61 -7.85
N GLY A 539 -0.06 2.24 -8.02
CA GLY A 539 0.35 0.85 -8.21
C GLY A 539 1.63 0.75 -9.06
N PRO A 540 2.32 -0.40 -9.04
CA PRO A 540 3.47 -0.62 -9.90
C PRO A 540 3.03 -0.99 -11.33
N THR A 541 3.79 -0.51 -12.33
CA THR A 541 3.58 -0.85 -13.75
C THR A 541 4.45 -2.05 -14.15
N ILE A 542 3.84 -3.06 -14.77
CA ILE A 542 4.49 -4.21 -15.39
C ILE A 542 4.57 -3.96 -16.90
N ASN A 543 5.78 -3.97 -17.45
CA ASN A 543 6.03 -3.59 -18.84
C ASN A 543 6.19 -4.83 -19.73
N PHE A 544 5.42 -4.93 -20.82
CA PHE A 544 5.58 -5.98 -21.84
C PHE A 544 6.00 -5.34 -23.16
N ILE A 545 7.27 -5.52 -23.54
CA ILE A 545 7.82 -4.99 -24.79
C ILE A 545 7.81 -6.06 -25.88
N LEU A 546 7.10 -5.78 -26.97
CA LEU A 546 7.23 -6.47 -28.24
C LEU A 546 8.22 -5.69 -29.11
N TYR A 547 9.45 -6.18 -29.24
CA TYR A 547 10.46 -5.57 -30.10
C TYR A 547 10.56 -6.31 -31.43
N ILE A 548 10.61 -5.53 -32.53
CA ILE A 548 10.84 -6.05 -33.88
C ILE A 548 12.16 -5.49 -34.38
N PRO A 549 13.17 -6.31 -34.71
CA PRO A 549 14.46 -5.83 -35.19
C PRO A 549 14.35 -5.17 -36.56
N SER A 550 15.40 -4.43 -36.93
CA SER A 550 15.52 -3.89 -38.29
C SER A 550 15.65 -5.03 -39.31
N PRO A 551 15.23 -4.86 -40.58
CA PRO A 551 15.40 -5.89 -41.61
C PRO A 551 16.86 -6.30 -41.83
N SER A 552 17.81 -5.41 -41.52
CA SER A 552 19.26 -5.67 -41.52
C SER A 552 19.76 -6.51 -40.34
N GLN A 553 18.97 -6.63 -39.26
CA GLN A 553 19.32 -7.32 -38.00
C GLN A 553 18.30 -8.42 -37.65
N SER A 554 17.57 -8.92 -38.65
CA SER A 554 16.60 -10.01 -38.51
C SER A 554 17.18 -11.29 -39.13
N PRO A 555 17.04 -12.48 -38.50
CA PRO A 555 16.43 -12.71 -37.19
C PRO A 555 17.36 -12.31 -36.03
N LEU A 556 16.78 -11.80 -34.94
CA LEU A 556 17.46 -11.47 -33.68
C LEU A 556 17.07 -12.48 -32.59
N VAL A 557 18.06 -13.05 -31.88
CA VAL A 557 17.89 -14.04 -30.81
C VAL A 557 18.85 -13.80 -29.65
N VAL A 558 18.59 -14.42 -28.49
CA VAL A 558 19.53 -14.44 -27.36
C VAL A 558 20.62 -15.49 -27.62
N LYS A 559 21.89 -15.12 -27.37
CA LYS A 559 23.07 -15.98 -27.51
C LYS A 559 22.97 -17.20 -26.58
N ASP A 560 23.55 -18.32 -27.01
CA ASP A 560 23.56 -19.65 -26.36
C ASP A 560 22.20 -20.35 -26.22
N SER A 561 21.13 -19.63 -25.87
CA SER A 561 19.78 -20.21 -25.69
C SER A 561 18.91 -20.20 -26.95
N LEU A 562 19.27 -19.38 -27.95
CA LEU A 562 18.45 -19.05 -29.14
C LEU A 562 17.03 -18.56 -28.78
N ALA A 563 16.83 -18.12 -27.53
CA ALA A 563 15.53 -17.68 -27.04
C ALA A 563 15.12 -16.35 -27.67
N THR A 564 13.83 -16.19 -27.94
CA THR A 564 13.22 -14.94 -28.42
C THR A 564 12.60 -14.12 -27.30
N SER A 565 12.71 -14.52 -26.03
CA SER A 565 12.11 -13.77 -24.92
C SER A 565 12.86 -13.92 -23.60
N TRP A 566 12.70 -12.94 -22.71
CA TRP A 566 13.20 -12.98 -21.34
C TRP A 566 12.32 -12.15 -20.40
N ILE A 567 12.45 -12.43 -19.09
CA ILE A 567 11.81 -11.66 -18.01
C ILE A 567 12.89 -10.79 -17.35
N ILE A 568 12.57 -9.52 -17.09
CA ILE A 568 13.34 -8.68 -16.18
C ILE A 568 12.66 -8.72 -14.79
N PRO A 569 13.37 -9.20 -13.75
CA PRO A 569 12.85 -9.29 -12.39
C PRO A 569 12.21 -7.98 -11.92
N GLN A 570 11.03 -8.08 -11.30
CA GLN A 570 10.32 -6.93 -10.71
C GLN A 570 10.03 -5.76 -11.67
N TRP A 571 10.00 -6.01 -12.99
CA TRP A 571 9.80 -4.97 -14.00
C TRP A 571 8.87 -5.38 -15.14
N GLY A 572 9.03 -6.58 -15.70
CA GLY A 572 8.30 -6.94 -16.92
C GLY A 572 8.98 -8.00 -17.80
N GLY A 573 8.60 -8.03 -19.06
CA GLY A 573 9.06 -9.01 -20.03
C GLY A 573 9.30 -8.43 -21.43
N VAL A 574 10.20 -9.05 -22.18
CA VAL A 574 10.52 -8.68 -23.57
C VAL A 574 10.32 -9.89 -24.48
N PHE A 575 9.75 -9.65 -25.66
CA PHE A 575 9.62 -10.61 -26.74
C PHE A 575 10.17 -10.03 -28.05
N LEU A 576 11.06 -10.77 -28.70
CA LEU A 576 11.62 -10.50 -30.01
C LEU A 576 10.76 -11.19 -31.07
N LEU A 577 9.99 -10.41 -31.82
CA LEU A 577 9.23 -10.93 -32.96
C LEU A 577 10.04 -10.74 -34.23
N ASN A 578 10.34 -11.85 -34.92
CA ASN A 578 11.09 -11.88 -36.18
C ASN A 578 10.13 -12.18 -37.37
N PRO A 579 9.39 -11.18 -37.89
CA PRO A 579 8.46 -11.39 -38.99
C PRO A 579 9.20 -11.56 -40.33
N PRO A 580 8.83 -12.53 -41.20
CA PRO A 580 9.57 -12.81 -42.43
C PRO A 580 9.53 -11.66 -43.45
N ASN A 581 8.42 -10.91 -43.52
CA ASN A 581 8.19 -9.88 -44.53
C ASN A 581 8.08 -8.44 -43.95
N HIS A 582 8.42 -8.23 -42.67
CA HIS A 582 8.30 -6.94 -41.96
C HIS A 582 7.03 -6.11 -42.33
N PRO A 583 5.82 -6.63 -42.03
CA PRO A 583 4.58 -5.98 -42.44
C PRO A 583 4.40 -4.61 -41.77
N THR A 584 3.62 -3.73 -42.40
CA THR A 584 3.23 -2.42 -41.84
C THR A 584 2.24 -2.53 -40.68
N HIS A 585 1.47 -3.62 -40.64
CA HIS A 585 0.44 -3.92 -39.64
C HIS A 585 0.63 -5.36 -39.12
N LEU A 586 0.61 -5.55 -37.80
CA LEU A 586 0.67 -6.88 -37.17
C LEU A 586 -0.73 -7.43 -36.94
N THR A 587 -1.05 -8.56 -37.58
CA THR A 587 -2.33 -9.25 -37.34
C THR A 587 -2.30 -10.03 -36.02
N LYS A 588 -3.47 -10.23 -35.41
CA LYS A 588 -3.64 -11.04 -34.18
C LYS A 588 -2.90 -12.39 -34.21
N GLU A 589 -2.93 -13.09 -35.35
CA GLU A 589 -2.23 -14.38 -35.54
C GLU A 589 -0.71 -14.26 -35.36
N THR A 590 -0.10 -13.17 -35.85
CA THR A 590 1.34 -12.90 -35.68
C THR A 590 1.71 -12.51 -34.24
N LEU A 591 0.74 -12.01 -33.47
CA LEU A 591 0.92 -11.64 -32.06
C LEU A 591 0.78 -12.84 -31.11
N GLY A 592 0.07 -13.90 -31.52
CA GLY A 592 -0.24 -15.07 -30.67
C GLY A 592 0.94 -15.63 -29.86
N PRO A 593 2.10 -15.95 -30.48
CA PRO A 593 3.27 -16.46 -29.76
C PRO A 593 3.83 -15.47 -28.70
N ALA A 594 3.78 -14.17 -28.99
CA ALA A 594 4.23 -13.14 -28.05
C ALA A 594 3.27 -13.04 -26.86
N PHE A 595 1.96 -13.02 -27.11
CA PHE A 595 0.95 -12.89 -26.06
C PHE A 595 0.81 -14.15 -25.18
N MET A 596 0.96 -15.34 -25.76
CA MET A 596 1.12 -16.59 -25.01
C MET A 596 2.42 -16.63 -24.18
N THR A 597 3.45 -15.90 -24.59
CA THR A 597 4.65 -15.75 -23.76
C THR A 597 4.41 -14.74 -22.64
N PHE A 598 3.81 -13.58 -22.94
CA PHE A 598 3.48 -12.54 -21.95
C PHE A 598 2.53 -13.05 -20.87
N SER A 599 1.56 -13.92 -21.17
CA SER A 599 0.69 -14.53 -20.16
C SER A 599 1.49 -15.40 -19.17
N HIS A 600 2.37 -16.28 -19.64
CA HIS A 600 3.26 -17.06 -18.76
C HIS A 600 4.25 -16.19 -17.96
N GLN A 601 4.77 -15.13 -18.58
CA GLN A 601 5.63 -14.16 -17.89
C GLN A 601 4.86 -13.39 -16.81
N LEU A 602 3.60 -13.00 -17.07
CA LEU A 602 2.70 -12.35 -16.11
C LEU A 602 2.44 -13.26 -14.90
N LEU A 603 2.09 -14.54 -15.11
CA LEU A 603 1.95 -15.52 -14.02
C LEU A 603 3.22 -15.60 -13.14
N THR A 604 4.39 -15.59 -13.78
CA THR A 604 5.69 -15.64 -13.10
C THR A 604 6.00 -14.36 -12.31
N LEU A 605 5.70 -13.18 -12.89
CA LEU A 605 5.89 -11.88 -12.25
C LEU A 605 4.90 -11.64 -11.11
N LEU A 606 3.66 -12.12 -11.21
CA LEU A 606 2.69 -12.09 -10.10
C LEU A 606 3.00 -13.13 -9.01
N GLY A 607 3.99 -13.99 -9.21
CA GLY A 607 4.52 -14.93 -8.22
C GLY A 607 3.77 -16.25 -8.13
N ALA A 608 2.97 -16.62 -9.14
CA ALA A 608 2.28 -17.91 -9.14
C ALA A 608 3.29 -19.09 -9.09
N PRO A 609 2.97 -20.18 -8.36
CA PRO A 609 3.80 -21.39 -8.33
C PRO A 609 3.88 -22.02 -9.72
N SER A 610 4.81 -22.95 -9.93
CA SER A 610 4.92 -23.70 -11.20
C SER A 610 4.09 -24.98 -11.19
N THR A 611 3.84 -25.53 -10.01
CA THR A 611 3.13 -26.79 -9.77
C THR A 611 2.04 -26.59 -8.72
N PRO A 612 0.95 -27.37 -8.77
CA PRO A 612 0.58 -28.32 -9.82
C PRO A 612 0.16 -27.59 -11.13
N PRO A 613 0.03 -28.28 -12.28
CA PRO A 613 -0.28 -27.65 -13.57
C PRO A 613 -1.59 -26.80 -13.64
N PRO A 614 -2.72 -27.18 -13.00
CA PRO A 614 -3.98 -26.45 -13.10
C PRO A 614 -3.87 -25.02 -12.55
N LEU A 615 -4.32 -24.04 -13.34
CA LEU A 615 -4.32 -22.63 -12.90
C LEU A 615 -5.15 -22.40 -11.62
N PRO A 616 -6.34 -22.99 -11.42
CA PRO A 616 -7.14 -22.77 -10.20
C PRO A 616 -6.40 -23.12 -8.91
N LEU A 617 -5.67 -24.24 -8.87
CA LEU A 617 -4.88 -24.63 -7.69
C LEU A 617 -3.74 -23.64 -7.43
N ARG A 618 -3.02 -23.24 -8.49
CA ARG A 618 -1.92 -22.25 -8.40
C ARG A 618 -2.41 -20.89 -7.90
N LEU A 619 -3.64 -20.49 -8.25
CA LEU A 619 -4.29 -19.28 -7.75
C LEU A 619 -4.67 -19.40 -6.28
N GLN A 620 -5.22 -20.53 -5.83
CA GLN A 620 -5.51 -20.76 -4.42
C GLN A 620 -4.23 -20.72 -3.55
N THR A 621 -3.16 -21.38 -3.99
CA THR A 621 -1.84 -21.28 -3.33
C THR A 621 -1.41 -19.82 -3.24
N LEU A 622 -1.54 -19.05 -4.33
CA LEU A 622 -1.16 -17.64 -4.36
C LEU A 622 -2.00 -16.79 -3.39
N ILE A 623 -3.31 -17.03 -3.27
CA ILE A 623 -4.20 -16.35 -2.30
C ILE A 623 -3.68 -16.57 -0.87
N ARG A 624 -3.42 -17.83 -0.49
CA ARG A 624 -2.92 -18.22 0.85
C ARG A 624 -1.57 -17.53 1.14
N VAL A 625 -0.65 -17.57 0.18
CA VAL A 625 0.69 -16.97 0.28
C VAL A 625 0.63 -15.43 0.35
N ARG A 626 -0.21 -14.78 -0.45
CA ARG A 626 -0.37 -13.31 -0.44
C ARG A 626 -1.05 -12.83 0.84
N ALA A 627 -2.09 -13.51 1.31
CA ALA A 627 -2.74 -13.19 2.58
C ALA A 627 -1.75 -13.25 3.74
N ALA A 628 -0.89 -14.27 3.77
CA ALA A 628 0.13 -14.43 4.79
C ALA A 628 1.19 -13.32 4.68
N SER A 629 1.74 -13.10 3.49
CA SER A 629 2.72 -12.04 3.24
C SER A 629 2.22 -10.66 3.66
N LEU A 630 0.93 -10.36 3.45
CA LEU A 630 0.32 -9.09 3.86
C LEU A 630 0.12 -9.01 5.39
N LEU A 631 -0.36 -10.08 6.03
CA LEU A 631 -0.49 -10.12 7.49
C LEU A 631 0.85 -9.91 8.20
N LEU A 632 1.92 -10.58 7.73
CA LEU A 632 3.25 -10.42 8.31
C LEU A 632 3.86 -9.03 7.98
N SER A 633 3.64 -8.49 6.78
CA SER A 633 4.08 -7.14 6.41
C SER A 633 3.42 -6.06 7.27
N ALA A 634 2.09 -6.08 7.40
CA ALA A 634 1.32 -5.13 8.21
C ALA A 634 1.72 -5.19 9.69
N SER A 635 1.92 -6.41 10.22
CA SER A 635 2.41 -6.62 11.60
C SER A 635 3.82 -6.02 11.79
N SER A 636 4.72 -6.19 10.83
CA SER A 636 6.08 -5.62 10.86
C SER A 636 6.08 -4.09 10.73
N THR A 637 5.21 -3.53 9.89
CA THR A 637 4.98 -2.08 9.75
C THR A 637 4.45 -1.49 11.05
N MET A 638 3.51 -2.14 11.74
CA MET A 638 3.07 -1.76 13.09
C MET A 638 4.21 -1.80 14.12
N GLY A 639 5.04 -2.84 14.12
CA GLY A 639 6.22 -2.90 15.01
C GLY A 639 7.24 -1.79 14.74
N SER A 640 7.43 -1.43 13.47
CA SER A 640 8.30 -0.32 13.06
C SER A 640 7.72 1.03 13.49
N LEU A 641 6.41 1.24 13.33
CA LEU A 641 5.70 2.43 13.80
C LEU A 641 5.78 2.57 15.32
N ALA A 642 5.58 1.48 16.07
CA ALA A 642 5.72 1.45 17.53
C ALA A 642 7.11 1.93 17.95
N ARG A 643 8.18 1.29 17.45
CA ARG A 643 9.58 1.65 17.74
C ARG A 643 9.92 3.10 17.32
N LEU A 644 9.38 3.58 16.20
CA LEU A 644 9.51 4.97 15.76
C LEU A 644 8.88 5.94 16.79
N THR A 645 7.67 5.63 17.25
CA THR A 645 6.96 6.50 18.20
C THR A 645 7.60 6.53 19.60
N GLU A 646 8.24 5.44 20.02
CA GLU A 646 9.03 5.39 21.26
C GLU A 646 10.35 6.14 21.15
N SER A 647 11.09 5.95 20.05
CA SER A 647 12.40 6.57 19.85
C SER A 647 12.34 8.09 19.61
N LEU A 648 11.24 8.60 19.07
CA LEU A 648 11.05 10.02 18.74
C LEU A 648 9.80 10.60 19.44
N PRO A 649 9.86 10.86 20.77
CA PRO A 649 8.70 11.31 21.56
C PRO A 649 8.17 12.71 21.15
N GLN A 650 8.94 13.50 20.40
CA GLN A 650 8.55 14.82 19.90
C GLN A 650 7.77 14.78 18.57
N ILE A 651 7.60 13.61 17.92
CA ILE A 651 6.81 13.50 16.69
C ILE A 651 5.31 13.72 16.98
N PRO A 652 4.60 14.56 16.19
CA PRO A 652 3.14 14.67 16.28
C PRO A 652 2.49 13.36 15.85
N ILE A 653 1.50 12.89 16.62
CA ILE A 653 0.68 11.74 16.23
C ILE A 653 -0.75 12.24 16.06
N PRO A 654 -1.23 12.43 14.81
CA PRO A 654 -2.61 12.81 14.52
C PRO A 654 -3.64 11.78 14.99
N ALA A 655 -4.90 12.20 15.09
CA ALA A 655 -6.00 11.29 15.33
C ALA A 655 -6.22 10.30 14.16
N THR A 656 -5.93 10.70 12.92
CA THR A 656 -6.01 9.84 11.72
C THR A 656 -5.12 8.60 11.88
N VAL A 657 -3.86 8.79 12.29
CA VAL A 657 -2.91 7.71 12.56
C VAL A 657 -3.42 6.76 13.65
N ALA A 658 -4.00 7.29 14.73
CA ALA A 658 -4.58 6.45 15.78
C ALA A 658 -5.79 5.62 15.29
N THR A 659 -6.64 6.20 14.45
CA THR A 659 -7.73 5.47 13.79
C THR A 659 -7.19 4.39 12.85
N SER A 660 -6.23 4.71 11.98
CA SER A 660 -5.61 3.75 11.05
C SER A 660 -4.86 2.62 11.78
N VAL A 661 -4.21 2.88 12.91
CA VAL A 661 -3.62 1.83 13.77
C VAL A 661 -4.71 0.94 14.37
N SER A 662 -5.83 1.51 14.83
CA SER A 662 -6.93 0.73 15.40
C SER A 662 -7.63 -0.17 14.35
N THR A 663 -7.84 0.33 13.13
CA THR A 663 -8.41 -0.46 12.03
C THR A 663 -7.43 -1.53 11.55
N THR A 664 -6.13 -1.21 11.47
CA THR A 664 -5.07 -2.18 11.18
C THR A 664 -5.11 -3.34 12.16
N LEU A 665 -5.12 -3.07 13.47
CA LEU A 665 -5.14 -4.10 14.50
C LEU A 665 -6.42 -4.94 14.47
N SER A 666 -7.59 -4.35 14.21
CA SER A 666 -8.84 -5.12 14.08
C SER A 666 -8.84 -6.02 12.84
N HIS A 667 -8.36 -5.53 11.69
CA HIS A 667 -8.28 -6.33 10.47
C HIS A 667 -7.18 -7.41 10.55
N LEU A 668 -6.08 -7.17 11.26
CA LEU A 668 -5.09 -8.19 11.60
C LEU A 668 -5.71 -9.31 12.45
N SER A 669 -6.52 -8.97 13.48
CA SER A 669 -7.22 -9.99 14.27
C SER A 669 -8.20 -10.82 13.43
N SER A 670 -9.05 -10.16 12.62
CA SER A 670 -9.99 -10.85 11.74
C SER A 670 -9.27 -11.72 10.69
N ALA A 671 -8.18 -11.24 10.10
CA ALA A 671 -7.37 -12.05 9.17
C ALA A 671 -6.81 -13.30 9.86
N CYS A 672 -6.31 -13.18 11.10
CA CYS A 672 -5.81 -14.30 11.88
C CYS A 672 -6.91 -15.35 12.18
N ASP A 673 -8.11 -14.90 12.50
CA ASP A 673 -9.23 -15.81 12.75
C ASP A 673 -9.73 -16.47 11.45
N HIS A 674 -9.77 -15.75 10.32
CA HIS A 674 -10.05 -16.34 9.01
C HIS A 674 -9.00 -17.42 8.63
N PHE A 675 -7.71 -17.21 8.93
CA PHE A 675 -6.67 -18.25 8.76
C PHE A 675 -6.98 -19.50 9.59
N ARG A 676 -7.33 -19.35 10.87
CA ARG A 676 -7.66 -20.47 11.77
C ARG A 676 -8.85 -21.31 11.28
N HIS A 677 -9.82 -20.67 10.62
CA HIS A 677 -11.02 -21.34 10.08
C HIS A 677 -10.86 -21.81 8.61
N GLY A 678 -9.73 -21.53 7.95
CA GLY A 678 -9.51 -21.91 6.55
C GLY A 678 -10.27 -21.07 5.52
N GLN A 679 -10.63 -19.84 5.87
CA GLN A 679 -11.33 -18.86 5.01
C GLN A 679 -10.31 -17.92 4.37
N PHE A 680 -9.53 -18.41 3.40
CA PHE A 680 -8.36 -17.70 2.88
C PHE A 680 -8.72 -16.50 1.99
N GLN A 681 -9.87 -16.52 1.32
CA GLN A 681 -10.39 -15.34 0.60
C GLN A 681 -10.70 -14.18 1.56
N ALA A 682 -11.39 -14.48 2.67
CA ALA A 682 -11.72 -13.49 3.71
C ALA A 682 -10.47 -13.04 4.49
N ALA A 683 -9.50 -13.94 4.70
CA ALA A 683 -8.20 -13.62 5.26
C ALA A 683 -7.43 -12.63 4.35
N LEU A 684 -7.40 -12.87 3.04
CA LEU A 684 -6.78 -11.98 2.06
C LEU A 684 -7.44 -10.59 2.05
N ALA A 685 -8.78 -10.53 2.01
CA ALA A 685 -9.51 -9.27 2.06
C ALA A 685 -9.20 -8.45 3.33
N SER A 686 -9.19 -9.10 4.50
CA SER A 686 -8.84 -8.43 5.77
C SER A 686 -7.37 -7.99 5.81
N ALA A 687 -6.45 -8.84 5.35
CA ALA A 687 -5.02 -8.53 5.32
C ALA A 687 -4.66 -7.37 4.38
N ARG A 688 -5.38 -7.19 3.26
CA ARG A 688 -5.25 -6.01 2.39
C ARG A 688 -5.58 -4.71 3.12
N VAL A 689 -6.72 -4.67 3.83
CA VAL A 689 -7.16 -3.46 4.55
C VAL A 689 -6.19 -3.15 5.69
N ALA A 690 -5.70 -4.19 6.38
CA ALA A 690 -4.66 -4.03 7.39
C ALA A 690 -3.37 -3.43 6.82
N GLU A 691 -2.84 -3.94 5.70
CA GLU A 691 -1.62 -3.38 5.09
C GLU A 691 -1.81 -1.95 4.57
N ALA A 692 -2.94 -1.68 3.90
CA ALA A 692 -3.22 -0.34 3.37
C ALA A 692 -3.31 0.73 4.46
N GLU A 693 -4.00 0.44 5.57
CA GLU A 693 -4.05 1.37 6.71
C GLU A 693 -2.75 1.38 7.53
N ALA A 694 -1.99 0.28 7.55
CA ALA A 694 -0.65 0.24 8.14
C ALA A 694 0.31 1.18 7.42
N GLU A 695 0.47 1.04 6.09
CA GLU A 695 1.31 1.93 5.28
C GLU A 695 0.82 3.38 5.36
N ARG A 696 -0.49 3.62 5.28
CA ARG A 696 -1.07 4.97 5.44
C ARG A 696 -0.68 5.62 6.77
N SER A 697 -0.76 4.87 7.87
CA SER A 697 -0.41 5.37 9.20
C SER A 697 1.10 5.64 9.35
N PHE A 698 1.95 4.82 8.71
CA PHE A 698 3.40 4.94 8.76
C PHE A 698 3.94 6.08 7.88
N PHE A 699 3.34 6.31 6.71
CA PHE A 699 3.73 7.36 5.76
C PHE A 699 2.91 8.66 5.87
N GLU A 700 2.15 8.85 6.96
CA GLU A 700 1.32 10.04 7.16
C GLU A 700 2.16 11.33 7.12
N LYS A 701 1.85 12.21 6.16
CA LYS A 701 2.65 13.39 5.79
C LYS A 701 2.97 14.32 6.98
N SER A 702 2.07 14.43 7.95
CA SER A 702 2.25 15.27 9.14
C SER A 702 3.27 14.73 10.14
N MET A 703 3.52 13.41 10.19
CA MET A 703 4.54 12.83 11.07
C MET A 703 5.95 13.18 10.59
N VAL A 704 6.16 13.15 9.27
CA VAL A 704 7.46 13.44 8.64
C VAL A 704 7.78 14.95 8.65
N GLY A 705 6.76 15.81 8.46
CA GLY A 705 6.96 17.24 8.24
C GLY A 705 7.39 18.10 9.44
N GLN A 706 7.34 17.60 10.68
CA GLN A 706 7.52 18.41 11.90
C GLN A 706 8.80 18.15 12.72
N MET A 707 9.70 17.27 12.26
CA MET A 707 10.97 16.96 12.95
C MET A 707 11.95 18.15 13.13
N TYR A 708 11.64 19.35 12.62
CA TYR A 708 12.62 20.44 12.46
C TYR A 708 12.71 21.47 13.61
N PHE A 709 11.97 21.29 14.72
CA PHE A 709 12.01 22.22 15.87
C PHE A 709 12.27 21.54 17.22
N PRO A 710 13.56 21.28 17.54
CA PRO A 710 13.99 20.87 18.88
C PRO A 710 13.57 21.86 19.97
N ASP A 711 13.35 21.37 21.20
CA ASP A 711 12.91 22.20 22.32
C ASP A 711 13.95 23.26 22.74
N GLU A 712 15.25 23.02 22.49
CA GLU A 712 16.31 24.00 22.69
C GLU A 712 16.08 25.26 21.83
N HIS A 713 15.61 25.08 20.59
CA HIS A 713 15.30 26.19 19.70
C HIS A 713 14.05 26.97 20.16
N LYS A 714 13.04 26.28 20.73
CA LYS A 714 11.89 26.95 21.36
C LYS A 714 12.35 27.82 22.54
N VAL A 715 13.19 27.26 23.43
CA VAL A 715 13.74 28.01 24.58
C VAL A 715 14.60 29.19 24.10
N ALA A 716 15.45 29.02 23.09
CA ALA A 716 16.27 30.08 22.53
C ALA A 716 15.45 31.26 21.95
N VAL A 717 14.27 30.99 21.38
CA VAL A 717 13.34 32.03 20.89
C VAL A 717 12.64 32.77 22.03
N TYR A 718 12.26 32.07 23.12
CA TYR A 718 11.56 32.71 24.25
C TYR A 718 12.50 33.41 25.26
N LEU A 719 13.77 33.00 25.37
CA LEU A 719 14.71 33.53 26.36
C LEU A 719 14.93 35.06 26.27
N PRO A 720 15.09 35.69 25.07
CA PRO A 720 15.25 37.14 24.95
C PRO A 720 13.99 37.93 25.36
N LEU A 721 12.80 37.34 25.18
CA LEU A 721 11.53 37.96 25.53
C LEU A 721 11.26 37.88 27.04
N LEU A 722 11.51 36.71 27.65
CA LEU A 722 11.19 36.45 29.05
C LEU A 722 12.30 36.89 30.02
N GLY A 723 13.58 36.87 29.60
CA GLY A 723 14.72 37.21 30.44
C GLY A 723 14.64 38.59 31.12
N PRO A 724 14.40 39.69 30.37
CA PRO A 724 14.34 41.05 30.92
C PRO A 724 13.22 41.26 31.97
N VAL A 725 12.13 40.50 31.87
CA VAL A 725 10.98 40.57 32.80
C VAL A 725 11.15 39.59 33.97
N GLY A 726 11.63 38.38 33.68
CA GLY A 726 11.78 37.30 34.64
C GLY A 726 12.90 37.53 35.67
N VAL A 727 14.07 38.04 35.24
CA VAL A 727 15.20 38.25 36.16
C VAL A 727 14.86 39.25 37.29
N PRO A 728 14.25 40.43 37.03
CA PRO A 728 13.78 41.33 38.09
C PRO A 728 12.72 40.71 39.00
N LEU A 729 11.78 39.91 38.46
CA LEU A 729 10.73 39.24 39.24
C LEU A 729 11.29 38.16 40.19
N ILE A 730 12.25 37.35 39.72
CA ILE A 730 12.93 36.33 40.53
C ILE A 730 13.78 36.98 41.61
N VAL A 731 14.59 37.99 41.27
CA VAL A 731 15.41 38.74 42.25
C VAL A 731 14.52 39.48 43.27
N GLY A 732 13.37 40.00 42.84
CA GLY A 732 12.36 40.60 43.70
C GLY A 732 11.77 39.59 44.69
N LEU A 733 11.34 38.42 44.21
CA LEU A 733 10.79 37.34 45.03
C LEU A 733 11.82 36.84 46.05
N LEU A 734 13.05 36.54 45.62
CA LEU A 734 14.12 36.03 46.49
C LEU A 734 14.47 37.02 47.62
N LYS A 735 14.54 38.32 47.32
CA LYS A 735 14.78 39.36 48.33
C LYS A 735 13.66 39.43 49.36
N GLU A 736 12.41 39.32 48.92
CA GLU A 736 11.26 39.43 49.82
C GLU A 736 11.06 38.15 50.66
N VAL A 737 11.26 36.96 50.07
CA VAL A 737 11.29 35.68 50.82
C VAL A 737 12.41 35.68 51.86
N LYS A 738 13.61 36.19 51.53
CA LYS A 738 14.71 36.30 52.49
C LYS A 738 14.39 37.26 53.66
N LYS A 739 13.74 38.40 53.38
CA LYS A 739 13.25 39.33 54.42
C LYS A 739 12.16 38.71 55.30
N VAL A 740 11.20 37.98 54.71
CA VAL A 740 10.16 37.28 55.48
C VAL A 740 10.80 36.21 56.37
N ALA A 741 11.76 35.44 55.85
CA ALA A 741 12.48 34.42 56.61
C ALA A 741 13.31 35.01 57.76
N SER A 742 14.00 36.15 57.57
CA SER A 742 14.71 36.82 58.67
C SER A 742 13.75 37.37 59.73
N ALA A 743 12.65 38.02 59.32
CA ALA A 743 11.62 38.50 60.24
C ALA A 743 10.88 37.36 60.99
N TRP A 744 10.81 36.17 60.41
CA TRP A 744 10.29 34.97 61.09
C TRP A 744 11.30 34.39 62.10
N LYS A 745 12.61 34.52 61.81
CA LYS A 745 13.69 34.08 62.69
C LYS A 745 13.83 35.01 63.91
N GLU A 746 13.74 36.32 63.69
CA GLU A 746 13.69 37.37 64.73
C GLU A 746 12.43 37.31 65.63
N ARG A 747 11.40 36.56 65.22
CA ARG A 747 10.20 36.27 66.04
C ARG A 747 10.27 34.94 66.81
N ARG A 748 11.33 34.15 66.58
CA ARG A 748 11.58 32.85 67.24
C ARG A 748 12.74 32.89 68.23
N THR A 749 13.55 33.95 68.17
CA THR A 749 14.53 34.37 69.19
C THR A 749 13.90 35.39 70.13
#